data_AF-A0A2L0F642-F1
#
_entry.id   AF-A0A2L0F642-F1
#
_cell.length_a   1.000
_cell.length_b   1.000
_cell.length_c   1.000
_cell.angle_alpha   90.00
_cell.angle_beta   90.00
_cell.angle_gamma   90.00
#
_symmetry.space_group_name_H-M   'P 1'
#
loop_
_entity.id
_entity.type
_entity.pdbx_description
1 polymer ?
#
loop_
_entity_poly.entity_id
_entity_poly.type
_entity_poly.pdbx_seq_one_letter_code
_entity_poly.pdbx_strand_id
1 'polypeptide(L)'
;MTKESSPAAAGSLRTAAPAALHPSLVLSAYLEPLVRGRRVAVLGDATIGLADRLLQRGARLVHAFDPDAARVAERLARSAQTRQSHPTFAVFDADLGVRDGAFDTLIIPDLSIFSEPAEVLRRARRLTAASGAAVIASPNPDVSRSLLGAGARRGQAPGYYALYDLVALQFKQVRMIGQAPFVGYTVAEFAPKGEPEVSVDTSILDGSEEPEWFIAVAGDRLPRLDAFAVIELPFDDFPVASAGPSPEALSEAEGLAARLGGELAELRNRHQRDREDAGARAESAVATAARLAEVEAELDARGARLREVEARAGDAHVRAERLTHQIRDMEEELRSQRDRATRLSKQLDDEKRARTKVELELGMIRNRPEIAGARDRLDAATAELDAARARIAEVEAERDAARRRAQEGERAQEEAQRARREAAARQEELEAARAELARERDRAGRLERDSRGLEEQRAALDARRLLLEARIVELEQQLVALEQRSVELEKRDLGEAAAAEIASLEEALRDRGHVIATLKAQLRESERVGKELVDELGTVFGAAAGGGPGTAAGGGPGGTLLGPGGASDAVEALRQQLDALARSAAASEADLRAAGWKVAQLERELAEARDAAGASPAALHDELEQALVAAQAEIASLRRAAERAGAGAARKEGGAAPEAGAAREAGAAPEAGAAPEAGAAPEEPVAAPEEPVAAPEEPVAAHDEAGAAHDDVVEARDDVHVPREVIEQAVLLQQVAGAVEVSV
;
A
#
# COMPACT_ATOMS: atom_id res chain seq x y z
N MET A 1 -0.84 -64.62 26.84
CA MET A 1 0.58 -64.53 26.45
C MET A 1 0.68 -63.69 25.19
N THR A 2 1.05 -62.42 25.41
CA THR A 2 1.78 -61.50 24.52
C THR A 2 1.72 -61.69 23.00
N LYS A 3 1.10 -60.72 22.32
CA LYS A 3 1.70 -60.04 21.16
C LYS A 3 1.11 -58.64 21.06
N GLU A 4 1.89 -57.67 21.54
CA GLU A 4 1.70 -56.24 21.29
C GLU A 4 1.92 -55.99 19.79
N SER A 5 0.96 -55.37 19.13
CA SER A 5 1.15 -54.66 17.86
C SER A 5 0.85 -53.20 18.12
N SER A 6 1.91 -52.45 18.39
CA SER A 6 1.93 -50.99 18.41
C SER A 6 1.89 -50.49 16.97
N PRO A 7 0.90 -49.68 16.54
CA PRO A 7 0.99 -48.99 15.26
C PRO A 7 2.02 -47.86 15.41
N ALA A 8 3.09 -47.96 14.62
CA ALA A 8 4.08 -46.90 14.48
C ALA A 8 3.37 -45.64 13.97
N ALA A 9 3.33 -44.61 14.81
CA ALA A 9 2.98 -43.27 14.40
C ALA A 9 4.07 -42.75 13.46
N ALA A 10 3.86 -42.91 12.15
CA ALA A 10 4.52 -42.10 11.14
C ALA A 10 4.01 -40.67 11.30
N GLY A 11 4.59 -39.96 12.26
CA GLY A 11 4.50 -38.51 12.35
C GLY A 11 5.18 -37.95 11.12
N SER A 12 4.39 -37.69 10.09
CA SER A 12 4.76 -36.82 8.98
C SER A 12 5.15 -35.48 9.59
N LEU A 13 6.45 -35.29 9.78
CA LEU A 13 7.06 -33.98 9.99
C LEU A 13 6.64 -33.18 8.78
N ARG A 14 5.67 -32.27 8.97
CA ARG A 14 5.36 -31.24 7.99
C ARG A 14 6.64 -30.45 7.77
N THR A 15 7.38 -30.82 6.74
CA THR A 15 8.58 -30.13 6.29
C THR A 15 8.17 -28.70 6.00
N ALA A 16 8.61 -27.78 6.85
CA ALA A 16 8.57 -26.36 6.53
C ALA A 16 9.22 -26.18 5.16
N ALA A 17 8.66 -25.31 4.32
CA ALA A 17 9.19 -25.03 2.99
C ALA A 17 10.73 -24.91 3.07
N PRO A 18 11.49 -25.72 2.30
CA PRO A 18 12.94 -25.73 2.39
C PRO A 18 13.45 -24.32 2.10
N ALA A 19 14.32 -23.80 2.99
CA ALA A 19 15.01 -22.55 2.73
C ALA A 19 15.79 -22.73 1.41
N ALA A 20 15.68 -21.76 0.50
CA ALA A 20 16.38 -21.83 -0.79
C ALA A 20 17.88 -22.10 -0.58
N LEU A 21 18.42 -23.06 -1.33
CA LEU A 21 19.80 -23.50 -1.20
C LEU A 21 20.77 -22.33 -1.51
N HIS A 22 21.64 -21.99 -0.57
CA HIS A 22 22.57 -20.86 -0.71
C HIS A 22 24.04 -21.32 -0.78
N PRO A 23 24.90 -20.71 -1.63
CA PRO A 23 26.31 -21.09 -1.78
C PRO A 23 27.10 -21.15 -0.47
N SER A 24 26.84 -20.23 0.47
CA SER A 24 27.60 -20.17 1.74
C SER A 24 27.35 -21.35 2.67
N LEU A 25 26.37 -22.21 2.41
CA LEU A 25 26.13 -23.43 3.20
C LEU A 25 27.33 -24.38 3.14
N VAL A 26 28.09 -24.41 2.04
CA VAL A 26 29.30 -25.25 1.92
C VAL A 26 30.36 -24.87 2.96
N LEU A 27 30.39 -23.59 3.38
CA LEU A 27 31.32 -23.12 4.40
C LEU A 27 31.12 -23.84 5.73
N SER A 28 29.91 -24.31 6.03
CA SER A 28 29.65 -25.05 7.26
C SER A 28 30.47 -26.35 7.37
N ALA A 29 30.70 -27.03 6.24
CA ALA A 29 31.52 -28.24 6.19
C ALA A 29 33.01 -27.91 6.05
N TYR A 30 33.37 -27.00 5.14
CA TYR A 30 34.77 -26.63 4.90
C TYR A 30 35.46 -26.04 6.14
N LEU A 31 34.71 -25.27 6.94
CA LEU A 31 35.23 -24.59 8.13
C LEU A 31 35.08 -25.40 9.42
N GLU A 32 34.68 -26.68 9.36
CA GLU A 32 34.51 -27.53 10.55
C GLU A 32 35.71 -27.47 11.52
N PRO A 33 36.98 -27.53 11.07
CA PRO A 33 38.14 -27.42 11.96
C PRO A 33 38.22 -26.09 12.74
N LEU A 34 37.58 -25.03 12.25
CA LEU A 34 37.59 -23.71 12.87
C LEU A 34 36.46 -23.55 13.87
N VAL A 35 35.30 -24.16 13.59
CA VAL A 35 34.07 -23.91 14.35
C VAL A 35 33.85 -24.93 15.45
N ARG A 36 34.40 -26.15 15.33
CA ARG A 36 34.17 -27.23 16.30
C ARG A 36 34.63 -26.84 17.71
N GLY A 37 33.69 -26.85 18.66
CA GLY A 37 33.88 -26.49 20.06
C GLY A 37 34.10 -24.99 20.31
N ARG A 38 33.97 -24.14 19.27
CA ARG A 38 34.27 -22.70 19.33
C ARG A 38 33.01 -21.85 19.41
N ARG A 39 33.19 -20.60 19.85
CA ARG A 39 32.15 -19.56 19.87
C ARG A 39 32.17 -18.85 18.53
N VAL A 40 31.07 -18.94 17.78
CA VAL A 40 31.00 -18.45 16.40
C VAL A 40 30.04 -17.27 16.29
N ALA A 41 30.47 -16.23 15.59
CA ALA A 41 29.58 -15.17 15.12
C ALA A 41 29.37 -15.29 13.61
N VAL A 42 28.14 -15.11 13.14
CA VAL A 42 27.79 -14.97 11.73
C VAL A 42 27.27 -13.55 11.53
N LEU A 43 27.93 -12.73 10.72
CA LEU A 43 27.43 -11.40 10.35
C LEU A 43 26.88 -11.49 8.94
N GLY A 44 25.57 -11.60 8.78
CA GLY A 44 24.98 -11.93 7.49
C GLY A 44 23.48 -12.18 7.54
N ASP A 45 22.90 -12.49 6.39
CA ASP A 45 21.49 -12.88 6.29
C ASP A 45 21.18 -14.10 7.17
N ALA A 46 20.30 -13.91 8.16
CA ALA A 46 19.91 -14.92 9.12
C ALA A 46 19.06 -16.04 8.52
N THR A 47 18.45 -15.83 7.35
CA THR A 47 17.53 -16.75 6.67
C THR A 47 18.24 -17.85 5.88
N ILE A 48 19.52 -17.65 5.54
CA ILE A 48 20.36 -18.60 4.79
C ILE A 48 20.47 -19.98 5.48
N GLY A 49 20.31 -20.05 6.81
CA GLY A 49 20.41 -21.31 7.57
C GLY A 49 21.84 -21.76 7.88
N LEU A 50 22.86 -20.98 7.51
CA LEU A 50 24.26 -21.26 7.83
C LEU A 50 24.50 -21.42 9.34
N ALA A 51 23.88 -20.56 10.16
CA ALA A 51 24.03 -20.60 11.61
C ALA A 51 23.59 -21.94 12.23
N ASP A 52 22.48 -22.50 11.74
CA ASP A 52 21.97 -23.81 12.17
C ASP A 52 22.95 -24.93 11.79
N ARG A 53 23.47 -24.90 10.56
CA ARG A 53 24.46 -25.89 10.08
C ARG A 53 25.76 -25.83 10.87
N LEU A 54 26.22 -24.64 11.26
CA LEU A 54 27.42 -24.48 12.08
C LEU A 54 27.26 -25.08 13.48
N LEU A 55 26.08 -24.95 14.10
CA LEU A 55 25.78 -25.65 15.35
C LEU A 55 25.78 -27.17 15.16
N GLN A 56 25.16 -27.68 14.09
CA GLN A 56 25.16 -29.11 13.76
C GLN A 56 26.58 -29.67 13.54
N ARG A 57 27.50 -28.84 13.04
CA ARG A 57 28.92 -29.16 12.84
C ARG A 57 29.77 -29.02 14.11
N GLY A 58 29.13 -28.78 15.26
CA GLY A 58 29.75 -28.84 16.58
C GLY A 58 30.25 -27.51 17.12
N ALA A 59 29.79 -26.37 16.59
CA ALA A 59 30.02 -25.08 17.25
C ALA A 59 29.43 -25.09 18.67
N ARG A 60 30.14 -24.50 19.64
CA ARG A 60 29.69 -24.45 21.04
C ARG A 60 28.50 -23.51 21.20
N LEU A 61 28.53 -22.40 20.48
CA LEU A 61 27.45 -21.43 20.36
C LEU A 61 27.59 -20.70 19.03
N VAL A 62 26.47 -20.28 18.45
CA VAL A 62 26.42 -19.48 17.23
C VAL A 62 25.53 -18.27 17.48
N HIS A 63 26.08 -17.07 17.26
CA HIS A 63 25.33 -15.82 17.27
C HIS A 63 25.27 -15.27 15.84
N ALA A 64 24.07 -15.12 15.29
CA ALA A 64 23.84 -14.56 13.98
C ALA A 64 23.34 -13.11 14.11
N PHE A 65 24.04 -12.19 13.47
CA PHE A 65 23.70 -10.78 13.41
C PHE A 65 23.34 -10.40 11.97
N ASP A 66 22.10 -9.98 11.74
CA ASP A 66 21.60 -9.61 10.42
C ASP A 66 21.37 -8.09 10.35
N PRO A 67 21.83 -7.38 9.31
CA PRO A 67 21.56 -5.95 9.14
C PRO A 67 20.07 -5.61 9.00
N ASP A 68 19.19 -6.56 8.67
CA ASP A 68 17.76 -6.35 8.48
C ASP A 68 16.94 -6.87 9.67
N ALA A 69 16.30 -5.95 10.39
CA ALA A 69 15.47 -6.26 11.55
C ALA A 69 14.26 -7.14 11.22
N ALA A 70 13.71 -7.07 10.00
CA ALA A 70 12.56 -7.88 9.61
C ALA A 70 12.95 -9.37 9.51
N ARG A 71 14.12 -9.67 8.92
CA ARG A 71 14.64 -11.06 8.83
C ARG A 71 14.97 -11.63 10.21
N VAL A 72 15.50 -10.81 11.12
CA VAL A 72 15.72 -11.21 12.52
C VAL A 72 14.40 -11.56 13.20
N ALA A 73 13.38 -10.70 13.08
CA ALA A 73 12.07 -10.93 13.68
C ALA A 73 11.41 -12.21 13.13
N GLU A 74 11.48 -12.43 11.81
CA GLU A 74 11.00 -13.65 11.17
C GLU A 74 11.69 -14.90 11.75
N ARG A 75 13.02 -14.88 11.86
CA ARG A 75 13.79 -16.03 12.34
C ARG A 75 13.57 -16.28 13.83
N LEU A 76 13.43 -15.24 14.65
CA LEU A 76 13.07 -15.38 16.06
C LEU A 76 11.68 -16.01 16.22
N ALA A 77 10.69 -15.60 15.42
CA ALA A 77 9.34 -16.17 15.44
C ALA A 77 9.34 -17.66 15.07
N ARG A 78 10.12 -18.07 14.07
CA ARG A 78 10.28 -19.49 13.69
C ARG A 78 11.03 -20.30 14.74
N SER A 79 12.08 -19.72 15.33
CA SER A 79 12.95 -20.41 16.30
C SER A 79 12.26 -20.65 17.66
N ALA A 80 11.35 -19.76 18.07
CA ALA A 80 10.58 -19.88 19.32
C ALA A 80 9.72 -21.15 19.39
N GLN A 81 9.43 -21.79 18.26
CA GLN A 81 8.57 -22.98 18.18
C GLN A 81 9.33 -24.30 18.43
N THR A 82 10.67 -24.26 18.51
CA THR A 82 11.50 -25.47 18.57
C THR A 82 12.24 -25.55 19.92
N ARG A 83 12.22 -26.74 20.55
CA ARG A 83 12.83 -26.99 21.88
C ARG A 83 14.31 -27.40 21.85
N GLN A 84 14.99 -27.28 20.70
CA GLN A 84 16.37 -27.73 20.54
C GLN A 84 17.36 -26.59 20.81
N SER A 85 18.66 -26.87 20.76
CA SER A 85 19.70 -25.83 20.81
C SER A 85 19.66 -25.04 19.50
N HIS A 86 19.31 -23.76 19.57
CA HIS A 86 19.20 -22.89 18.40
C HIS A 86 20.26 -21.78 18.41
N PRO A 87 20.65 -21.24 17.24
CA PRO A 87 21.46 -20.04 17.18
C PRO A 87 20.74 -18.87 17.86
N THR A 88 21.52 -17.94 18.42
CA THR A 88 20.97 -16.67 18.90
C THR A 88 20.96 -15.68 17.75
N PHE A 89 19.82 -15.04 17.48
CA PHE A 89 19.67 -14.06 16.42
C PHE A 89 19.51 -12.65 17.01
N ALA A 90 20.19 -11.67 16.42
CA ALA A 90 20.10 -10.27 16.80
C ALA A 90 20.26 -9.36 15.57
N VAL A 91 19.83 -8.12 15.69
CA VAL A 91 20.05 -7.11 14.65
C VAL A 91 21.51 -6.66 14.69
N PHE A 92 22.14 -6.51 13.53
CA PHE A 92 23.48 -5.95 13.43
C PHE A 92 23.42 -4.41 13.49
N ASP A 93 23.41 -3.86 14.69
CA ASP A 93 23.36 -2.42 14.94
C ASP A 93 24.72 -1.87 15.45
N ALA A 94 24.71 -0.64 15.98
CA ALA A 94 25.91 0.01 16.49
C ALA A 94 26.43 -0.56 17.83
N ASP A 95 25.56 -1.15 18.65
CA ASP A 95 25.91 -1.71 19.96
C ASP A 95 25.34 -3.12 20.12
N LEU A 96 26.16 -4.10 19.73
CA LEU A 96 25.79 -5.51 19.84
C LEU A 96 25.73 -6.00 21.30
N GLY A 97 26.14 -5.21 22.29
CA GLY A 97 26.20 -5.62 23.70
C GLY A 97 27.22 -6.74 23.97
N VAL A 98 28.18 -6.94 23.06
CA VAL A 98 29.18 -8.00 23.12
C VAL A 98 30.57 -7.42 23.35
N ARG A 99 31.35 -8.01 24.26
CA ARG A 99 32.74 -7.62 24.52
C ARG A 99 33.66 -7.84 23.31
N ASP A 100 34.72 -7.05 23.21
CA ASP A 100 35.79 -7.28 22.25
C ASP A 100 36.41 -8.68 22.44
N GLY A 101 36.71 -9.36 21.33
CA GLY A 101 37.23 -10.72 21.29
C GLY A 101 36.26 -11.79 21.80
N ALA A 102 34.96 -11.53 21.77
CA ALA A 102 33.97 -12.48 22.26
C ALA A 102 33.87 -13.78 21.44
N PHE A 103 34.27 -13.78 20.18
CA PHE A 103 34.12 -14.94 19.30
C PHE A 103 35.47 -15.49 18.87
N ASP A 104 35.59 -16.81 18.87
CA ASP A 104 36.80 -17.50 18.42
C ASP A 104 36.82 -17.63 16.89
N THR A 105 35.65 -17.63 16.26
CA THR A 105 35.49 -17.60 14.80
C THR A 105 34.39 -16.62 14.42
N LEU A 106 34.64 -15.80 13.42
CA LEU A 106 33.65 -14.90 12.84
C LEU A 106 33.49 -15.18 11.36
N ILE A 107 32.26 -15.27 10.87
CA ILE A 107 31.95 -15.60 9.47
C ILE A 107 31.05 -14.52 8.89
N ILE A 108 31.47 -13.93 7.77
CA ILE A 108 30.67 -13.05 6.94
C ILE A 108 30.40 -13.81 5.64
N PRO A 109 29.22 -14.43 5.47
CA PRO A 109 28.92 -15.28 4.32
C PRO A 109 28.73 -14.50 3.02
N ASP A 110 28.41 -13.21 3.12
CA ASP A 110 28.34 -12.29 1.99
C ASP A 110 28.61 -10.86 2.50
N LEU A 111 29.76 -10.29 2.13
CA LEU A 111 30.12 -8.92 2.49
C LEU A 111 29.33 -7.87 1.71
N SER A 112 28.76 -8.22 0.54
CA SER A 112 28.06 -7.29 -0.35
C SER A 112 26.70 -6.82 0.17
N ILE A 113 26.13 -7.50 1.17
CA ILE A 113 24.86 -7.10 1.79
C ILE A 113 25.01 -5.83 2.65
N PHE A 114 26.24 -5.46 3.01
CA PHE A 114 26.53 -4.32 3.85
C PHE A 114 26.90 -3.09 3.01
N SER A 115 26.32 -1.95 3.34
CA SER A 115 26.61 -0.67 2.66
C SER A 115 28.02 -0.15 2.92
N GLU A 116 28.61 -0.47 4.08
CA GLU A 116 29.93 0.01 4.49
C GLU A 116 30.88 -1.16 4.86
N PRO A 117 31.43 -1.89 3.87
CA PRO A 117 32.26 -3.08 4.10
C PRO A 117 33.45 -2.84 5.05
N ALA A 118 34.11 -1.69 4.95
CA ALA A 118 35.27 -1.35 5.79
C ALA A 118 34.91 -1.22 7.28
N GLU A 119 33.75 -0.64 7.61
CA GLU A 119 33.27 -0.56 8.99
C GLU A 119 32.90 -1.93 9.55
N VAL A 120 32.23 -2.75 8.75
CA VAL A 120 31.90 -4.13 9.12
C VAL A 120 33.17 -4.93 9.43
N LEU A 121 34.22 -4.79 8.62
CA LEU A 121 35.50 -5.48 8.86
C LEU A 121 36.23 -4.98 10.11
N ARG A 122 36.20 -3.68 10.41
CA ARG A 122 36.73 -3.15 11.69
C ARG A 122 36.01 -3.75 12.89
N ARG A 123 34.68 -3.84 12.82
CA ARG A 123 33.87 -4.47 13.87
C ARG A 123 34.13 -5.97 13.95
N ALA A 124 34.22 -6.66 12.82
CA ALA A 124 34.58 -8.06 12.75
C ALA A 124 35.92 -8.34 13.43
N ARG A 125 36.93 -7.48 13.21
CA ARG A 125 38.22 -7.59 13.90
C ARG A 125 38.09 -7.41 15.41
N ARG A 126 37.32 -6.42 15.88
CA ARG A 126 37.06 -6.21 17.32
C ARG A 126 36.35 -7.39 17.97
N LEU A 127 35.39 -8.00 17.29
CA LEU A 127 34.62 -9.16 17.79
C LEU A 127 35.43 -10.46 17.79
N THR A 128 36.40 -10.59 16.88
CA THR A 128 37.25 -11.78 16.74
C THR A 128 38.35 -11.78 17.81
N ALA A 129 38.45 -12.87 18.57
CA ALA A 129 39.50 -13.06 19.57
C ALA A 129 40.91 -12.95 18.97
N ALA A 130 41.91 -12.61 19.78
CA ALA A 130 43.30 -12.48 19.32
C ALA A 130 43.85 -13.79 18.71
N SER A 131 43.44 -14.95 19.22
CA SER A 131 43.77 -16.27 18.65
C SER A 131 42.70 -16.82 17.71
N GLY A 132 41.70 -16.01 17.39
CA GLY A 132 40.56 -16.38 16.53
C GLY A 132 40.85 -16.17 15.05
N ALA A 133 39.88 -16.59 14.23
CA ALA A 133 39.91 -16.41 12.79
C ALA A 133 38.61 -15.75 12.30
N ALA A 134 38.73 -14.88 11.31
CA ALA A 134 37.60 -14.33 10.57
C ALA A 134 37.57 -14.95 9.16
N VAL A 135 36.38 -15.29 8.68
CA VAL A 135 36.14 -15.77 7.32
C VAL A 135 35.20 -14.79 6.65
N ILE A 136 35.63 -14.19 5.56
CA ILE A 136 34.89 -13.15 4.86
C ILE A 136 34.73 -13.57 3.41
N ALA A 137 33.49 -13.78 2.98
CA ALA A 137 33.16 -14.12 1.62
C ALA A 137 32.58 -12.92 0.87
N SER A 138 32.93 -12.79 -0.40
CA SER A 138 32.40 -11.80 -1.33
C SER A 138 32.09 -12.51 -2.66
N PRO A 139 30.93 -12.25 -3.28
CA PRO A 139 30.62 -12.82 -4.58
C PRO A 139 31.58 -12.24 -5.63
N ASN A 140 31.99 -13.05 -6.61
CA ASN A 140 32.84 -12.61 -7.69
C ASN A 140 32.02 -11.74 -8.67
N PRO A 141 32.35 -10.44 -8.85
CA PRO A 141 31.61 -9.55 -9.74
C PRO A 141 31.79 -9.90 -11.22
N ASP A 142 32.86 -10.62 -11.58
CA ASP A 142 33.24 -10.89 -12.97
C ASP A 142 32.54 -12.14 -13.55
N VAL A 143 31.88 -12.94 -12.70
CA VAL A 143 31.21 -14.18 -13.11
C VAL A 143 29.83 -13.88 -13.70
N SER A 144 29.67 -14.21 -14.98
CA SER A 144 28.43 -14.02 -15.75
C SER A 144 27.32 -15.01 -15.39
N ARG A 145 27.66 -16.21 -14.90
CA ARG A 145 26.70 -17.27 -14.58
C ARG A 145 27.01 -17.94 -13.23
N SER A 146 25.99 -18.12 -12.41
CA SER A 146 26.07 -18.82 -11.12
C SER A 146 25.36 -20.15 -11.17
N LEU A 147 25.88 -21.17 -10.49
CA LEU A 147 25.22 -22.44 -10.26
C LEU A 147 24.00 -22.28 -9.34
N LEU A 148 24.11 -21.46 -8.31
CA LEU A 148 23.02 -21.13 -7.39
C LEU A 148 22.74 -19.63 -7.41
N GLY A 149 21.46 -19.26 -7.47
CA GLY A 149 21.01 -17.88 -7.35
C GLY A 149 21.18 -17.37 -5.93
N ALA A 150 22.35 -16.86 -5.58
CA ALA A 150 22.49 -16.07 -4.37
C ALA A 150 21.88 -14.69 -4.61
N GLY A 151 21.06 -14.18 -3.69
CA GLY A 151 20.50 -12.82 -3.70
C GLY A 151 21.53 -11.69 -3.57
N ALA A 152 22.75 -11.92 -4.04
CA ALA A 152 23.93 -11.09 -3.92
C ALA A 152 23.86 -9.88 -4.86
N ARG A 153 24.21 -8.69 -4.36
CA ARG A 153 24.40 -7.47 -5.15
C ARG A 153 25.76 -7.51 -5.87
N ARG A 154 25.92 -8.43 -6.82
CA ARG A 154 27.21 -8.75 -7.47
C ARG A 154 27.94 -7.52 -8.02
N GLY A 155 27.24 -6.60 -8.67
CA GLY A 155 27.86 -5.42 -9.29
C GLY A 155 28.49 -4.41 -8.32
N GLN A 156 28.26 -4.54 -7.01
CA GLN A 156 28.84 -3.68 -5.98
C GLN A 156 29.77 -4.43 -5.01
N ALA A 157 29.97 -5.73 -5.24
CA ALA A 157 30.77 -6.55 -4.35
C ALA A 157 32.28 -6.32 -4.56
N PRO A 158 33.10 -6.33 -3.49
CA PRO A 158 34.54 -6.32 -3.63
C PRO A 158 35.03 -7.55 -4.41
N GLY A 159 35.70 -7.31 -5.54
CA GLY A 159 36.44 -8.35 -6.26
C GLY A 159 37.69 -8.81 -5.51
N TYR A 160 38.46 -9.73 -6.09
CA TYR A 160 39.58 -10.42 -5.43
C TYR A 160 40.56 -9.49 -4.69
N TYR A 161 41.15 -8.51 -5.39
CA TYR A 161 42.16 -7.61 -4.82
C TYR A 161 41.55 -6.64 -3.80
N ALA A 162 40.36 -6.11 -4.09
CA ALA A 162 39.65 -5.21 -3.19
C ALA A 162 39.30 -5.90 -1.86
N LEU A 163 38.83 -7.15 -1.92
CA LEU A 163 38.55 -7.95 -0.72
C LEU A 163 39.85 -8.19 0.08
N TYR A 164 40.94 -8.58 -0.58
CA TYR A 164 42.23 -8.79 0.07
C TYR A 164 42.70 -7.53 0.81
N ASP A 165 42.71 -6.38 0.14
CA ASP A 165 43.18 -5.11 0.70
C ASP A 165 42.33 -4.70 1.91
N LEU A 166 41.01 -4.78 1.80
CA LEU A 166 40.08 -4.47 2.88
C LEU A 166 40.32 -5.34 4.12
N VAL A 167 40.58 -6.64 3.93
CA VAL A 167 40.80 -7.59 5.03
C VAL A 167 42.23 -7.45 5.59
N ALA A 168 43.23 -7.23 4.75
CA ALA A 168 44.63 -7.06 5.14
C ALA A 168 44.87 -5.80 5.99
N LEU A 169 44.02 -4.77 5.85
CA LEU A 169 44.02 -3.60 6.73
C LEU A 169 43.68 -3.95 8.19
N GLN A 170 42.92 -5.03 8.42
CA GLN A 170 42.40 -5.39 9.74
C GLN A 170 43.13 -6.59 10.38
N PHE A 171 43.71 -7.48 9.56
CA PHE A 171 44.32 -8.73 10.01
C PHE A 171 45.75 -8.91 9.50
N LYS A 172 46.61 -9.49 10.33
CA LYS A 172 48.05 -9.66 10.00
C LYS A 172 48.31 -10.71 8.92
N GLN A 173 47.51 -11.77 8.91
CA GLN A 173 47.61 -12.84 7.93
C GLN A 173 46.26 -13.00 7.24
N VAL A 174 46.28 -13.09 5.92
CA VAL A 174 45.12 -13.30 5.07
C VAL A 174 45.45 -14.41 4.08
N ARG A 175 44.60 -15.43 4.01
CA ARG A 175 44.62 -16.48 2.98
C ARG A 175 43.39 -16.33 2.12
N MET A 176 43.59 -16.17 0.82
CA MET A 176 42.52 -16.14 -0.16
C MET A 176 42.19 -17.56 -0.65
N ILE A 177 40.90 -17.85 -0.79
CA ILE A 177 40.34 -19.11 -1.23
C ILE A 177 39.26 -18.80 -2.27
N GLY A 178 39.17 -19.60 -3.33
CA GLY A 178 38.08 -19.55 -4.29
C GLY A 178 37.06 -20.64 -4.01
N GLN A 179 35.78 -20.30 -4.03
CA GLN A 179 34.69 -21.28 -4.11
C GLN A 179 34.15 -21.24 -5.54
N ALA A 180 34.35 -22.34 -6.27
CA ALA A 180 33.86 -22.54 -7.63
C ALA A 180 32.74 -23.59 -7.63
N PRO A 181 31.77 -23.49 -8.56
CA PRO A 181 30.78 -24.54 -8.75
C PRO A 181 31.44 -25.82 -9.26
N PHE A 182 30.86 -26.96 -8.91
CA PHE A 182 31.28 -28.26 -9.43
C PHE A 182 30.04 -29.07 -9.79
N VAL A 183 29.90 -29.40 -11.07
CA VAL A 183 28.84 -30.28 -11.58
C VAL A 183 29.51 -31.54 -12.10
N GLY A 184 29.18 -32.67 -11.50
CA GLY A 184 29.80 -33.95 -11.84
C GLY A 184 28.87 -35.12 -11.53
N TYR A 185 29.14 -36.25 -12.19
CA TYR A 185 28.47 -37.51 -11.90
C TYR A 185 29.33 -38.35 -10.97
N THR A 186 28.72 -38.92 -9.95
CA THR A 186 29.38 -39.93 -9.12
C THR A 186 29.15 -41.30 -9.75
N VAL A 187 30.23 -41.97 -10.15
CA VAL A 187 30.21 -43.36 -10.64
C VAL A 187 30.92 -44.22 -9.61
N ALA A 188 30.19 -45.08 -8.93
CA ALA A 188 30.72 -45.94 -7.87
C ALA A 188 30.36 -47.41 -8.11
N GLU A 189 31.32 -48.30 -7.83
CA GLU A 189 31.04 -49.74 -7.73
C GLU A 189 30.25 -49.99 -6.44
N PHE A 190 29.17 -50.78 -6.51
CA PHE A 190 28.31 -51.04 -5.34
C PHE A 190 28.93 -51.96 -4.28
N ALA A 191 30.06 -52.61 -4.57
CA ALA A 191 30.74 -53.53 -3.65
C ALA A 191 32.27 -53.44 -3.76
N PRO A 192 32.88 -52.27 -3.48
CA PRO A 192 34.31 -52.09 -3.62
C PRO A 192 35.06 -52.93 -2.57
N LYS A 193 36.18 -53.54 -2.96
CA LYS A 193 37.09 -54.19 -2.01
C LYS A 193 38.00 -53.14 -1.36
N GLY A 194 37.52 -52.51 -0.29
CA GLY A 194 38.28 -51.50 0.47
C GLY A 194 37.55 -50.16 0.56
N GLU A 195 38.22 -49.15 1.12
CA GLU A 195 37.73 -47.78 1.09
C GLU A 195 37.85 -47.24 -0.35
N PRO A 196 36.77 -46.74 -0.97
CA PRO A 196 36.82 -46.23 -2.33
C PRO A 196 37.73 -45.00 -2.42
N GLU A 197 38.64 -44.99 -3.37
CA GLU A 197 39.46 -43.80 -3.70
C GLU A 197 38.62 -42.85 -4.56
N VAL A 198 38.59 -41.57 -4.19
CA VAL A 198 37.84 -40.54 -4.93
C VAL A 198 38.77 -39.92 -5.97
N SER A 199 38.52 -40.19 -7.25
CA SER A 199 39.18 -39.54 -8.37
C SER A 199 38.27 -38.49 -9.01
N VAL A 200 38.76 -37.26 -9.18
CA VAL A 200 38.07 -36.21 -9.93
C VAL A 200 38.74 -36.10 -11.29
N ASP A 201 38.00 -36.44 -12.35
CA ASP A 201 38.44 -36.27 -13.73
C ASP A 201 37.90 -34.95 -14.30
N THR A 202 38.81 -34.04 -14.65
CA THR A 202 38.49 -32.74 -15.25
C THR A 202 38.88 -32.68 -16.72
N SER A 203 39.21 -33.80 -17.37
CA SER A 203 39.69 -33.80 -18.76
C SER A 203 38.67 -33.33 -19.79
N ILE A 204 37.39 -33.28 -19.41
CA ILE A 204 36.28 -32.79 -20.25
C ILE A 204 36.24 -31.25 -20.26
N LEU A 205 36.81 -30.60 -19.25
CA LEU A 205 36.84 -29.16 -19.17
C LEU A 205 38.02 -28.60 -20.00
N ASP A 206 37.74 -27.60 -20.82
CA ASP A 206 38.75 -26.86 -21.59
C ASP A 206 39.64 -25.96 -20.70
N GLY A 207 39.27 -25.79 -19.43
CA GLY A 207 39.98 -24.99 -18.43
C GLY A 207 39.43 -25.20 -17.02
N SER A 208 40.02 -24.52 -16.03
CA SER A 208 39.45 -24.49 -14.67
C SER A 208 38.26 -23.55 -14.62
N GLU A 209 37.18 -23.99 -13.98
CA GLU A 209 36.03 -23.12 -13.66
C GLU A 209 36.47 -21.92 -12.81
N GLU A 210 35.87 -20.76 -13.08
CA GLU A 210 36.15 -19.54 -12.33
C GLU A 210 35.46 -19.59 -10.94
N PRO A 211 36.11 -19.08 -9.87
CA PRO A 211 35.47 -18.98 -8.57
C PRO A 211 34.26 -18.04 -8.60
N GLU A 212 33.09 -18.52 -8.19
CA GLU A 212 31.90 -17.70 -7.97
C GLU A 212 32.01 -16.82 -6.73
N TRP A 213 32.84 -17.23 -5.76
CA TRP A 213 33.03 -16.53 -4.50
C TRP A 213 34.51 -16.46 -4.15
N PHE A 214 34.93 -15.27 -3.70
CA PHE A 214 36.22 -15.08 -3.06
C PHE A 214 36.05 -15.11 -1.55
N ILE A 215 36.86 -15.93 -0.88
CA ILE A 215 36.79 -16.14 0.56
C ILE A 215 38.16 -15.78 1.16
N ALA A 216 38.18 -14.81 2.06
CA ALA A 216 39.35 -14.45 2.84
C ALA A 216 39.27 -15.09 4.22
N VAL A 217 40.22 -15.96 4.55
CA VAL A 217 40.43 -16.47 5.91
C VAL A 217 41.56 -15.68 6.55
N ALA A 218 41.26 -14.99 7.64
CA ALA A 218 42.13 -13.99 8.24
C ALA A 218 42.30 -14.14 9.75
N GLY A 219 43.46 -13.79 10.28
CA GLY A 219 43.75 -13.90 11.71
C GLY A 219 45.19 -13.50 12.06
N ASP A 220 45.55 -13.57 13.34
CA ASP A 220 46.95 -13.42 13.77
C ASP A 220 47.77 -14.69 13.52
N ARG A 221 47.11 -15.86 13.52
CA ARG A 221 47.66 -17.16 13.14
C ARG A 221 46.61 -17.93 12.36
N LEU A 222 46.93 -18.30 11.12
CA LEU A 222 45.99 -19.05 10.31
C LEU A 222 45.97 -20.54 10.69
N PRO A 223 44.79 -21.10 10.98
CA PRO A 223 44.61 -22.53 11.20
C PRO A 223 44.90 -23.32 9.91
N ARG A 224 45.22 -24.61 10.06
CA ARG A 224 45.41 -25.51 8.92
C ARG A 224 44.03 -25.92 8.39
N LEU A 225 43.68 -25.41 7.22
CA LEU A 225 42.55 -25.86 6.42
C LEU A 225 43.06 -26.75 5.29
N ASP A 226 42.20 -27.63 4.81
CA ASP A 226 42.48 -28.44 3.63
C ASP A 226 42.62 -27.55 2.40
N ALA A 227 43.56 -27.90 1.53
CA ALA A 227 43.85 -27.12 0.32
C ALA A 227 42.71 -27.19 -0.71
N PHE A 228 41.91 -28.27 -0.65
CA PHE A 228 40.83 -28.56 -1.59
C PHE A 228 39.77 -29.44 -0.91
N ALA A 229 38.50 -29.20 -1.20
CA ALA A 229 37.38 -30.01 -0.74
C ALA A 229 36.24 -29.99 -1.76
N VAL A 230 35.59 -31.13 -1.97
CA VAL A 230 34.33 -31.25 -2.72
C VAL A 230 33.22 -31.52 -1.70
N ILE A 231 32.18 -30.69 -1.73
CA ILE A 231 31.12 -30.72 -0.73
C ILE A 231 29.80 -30.96 -1.43
N GLU A 232 29.17 -32.09 -1.13
CA GLU A 232 27.84 -32.44 -1.64
C GLU A 232 26.78 -31.56 -0.99
N LEU A 233 25.89 -31.02 -1.83
CA LEU A 233 24.68 -30.32 -1.42
C LEU A 233 23.46 -31.21 -1.75
N PRO A 234 22.38 -31.17 -0.96
CA PRO A 234 21.20 -31.98 -1.24
C PRO A 234 20.65 -31.69 -2.64
N PHE A 235 20.54 -32.72 -3.47
CA PHE A 235 20.06 -32.59 -4.85
C PHE A 235 18.59 -32.15 -4.92
N ASP A 236 17.75 -32.62 -3.99
CA ASP A 236 16.32 -32.27 -3.92
C ASP A 236 16.08 -30.77 -3.65
N ASP A 237 17.05 -30.10 -3.01
CA ASP A 237 17.01 -28.65 -2.71
C ASP A 237 17.65 -27.82 -3.84
N PHE A 238 18.28 -28.49 -4.81
CA PHE A 238 18.80 -27.83 -6.00
C PHE A 238 17.60 -27.40 -6.85
N PRO A 239 17.56 -26.17 -7.37
CA PRO A 239 16.58 -25.79 -8.37
C PRO A 239 16.88 -26.61 -9.62
N VAL A 240 16.31 -27.81 -9.71
CA VAL A 240 16.43 -28.66 -10.88
C VAL A 240 15.85 -27.82 -12.01
N ALA A 241 16.61 -27.65 -13.08
CA ALA A 241 16.06 -27.38 -14.39
C ALA A 241 15.22 -28.60 -14.80
N SER A 242 14.13 -28.89 -14.08
CA SER A 242 13.02 -29.59 -14.70
C SER A 242 12.63 -28.70 -15.87
N ALA A 243 12.45 -29.32 -17.05
CA ALA A 243 11.96 -28.72 -18.29
C ALA A 243 11.19 -27.41 -18.05
N GLY A 244 11.47 -26.39 -18.87
CA GLY A 244 10.90 -25.07 -18.80
C GLY A 244 9.43 -25.06 -18.38
N PRO A 245 8.99 -23.98 -17.70
CA PRO A 245 7.63 -23.87 -17.19
C PRO A 245 6.65 -24.40 -18.23
N SER A 246 5.81 -25.37 -17.86
CA SER A 246 4.84 -25.89 -18.82
C SER A 246 4.01 -24.70 -19.32
N PRO A 247 3.56 -24.70 -20.59
CA PRO A 247 2.65 -23.67 -21.09
C PRO A 247 1.38 -23.54 -20.21
N GLU A 248 1.03 -24.60 -19.46
CA GLU A 248 0.00 -24.57 -18.44
C GLU A 248 0.38 -23.67 -17.24
N ALA A 249 1.63 -23.68 -16.76
CA ALA A 249 2.09 -22.82 -15.66
C ALA A 249 2.12 -21.33 -16.02
N LEU A 250 2.43 -21.01 -17.29
CA LEU A 250 2.41 -19.64 -17.80
C LEU A 250 0.96 -19.15 -17.95
N SER A 251 0.08 -19.98 -18.52
CA SER A 251 -1.36 -19.71 -18.61
C SER A 251 -2.04 -19.61 -17.23
N GLU A 252 -1.61 -20.39 -16.24
CA GLU A 252 -2.07 -20.30 -14.86
C GLU A 252 -1.63 -18.98 -14.20
N ALA A 253 -0.39 -18.54 -14.43
CA ALA A 253 0.12 -17.27 -13.90
C ALA A 253 -0.64 -16.07 -14.50
N GLU A 254 -0.85 -16.06 -15.82
CA GLU A 254 -1.66 -15.05 -16.52
C GLU A 254 -3.12 -15.06 -16.05
N GLY A 255 -3.71 -16.25 -15.91
CA GLY A 255 -5.09 -16.41 -15.44
C GLY A 255 -5.27 -15.92 -14.00
N LEU A 256 -4.27 -16.14 -13.15
CA LEU A 256 -4.27 -15.64 -11.77
C LEU A 256 -4.06 -14.12 -11.72
N ALA A 257 -3.15 -13.57 -12.55
CA ALA A 257 -2.99 -12.13 -12.69
C ALA A 257 -4.27 -11.44 -13.19
N ALA A 258 -4.96 -12.01 -14.19
CA ALA A 258 -6.22 -11.47 -14.68
C ALA A 258 -7.32 -11.44 -13.59
N ARG A 259 -7.39 -12.48 -12.74
CA ARG A 259 -8.32 -12.53 -11.60
C ARG A 259 -7.99 -11.48 -10.56
N LEU A 260 -6.73 -11.38 -10.15
CA LEU A 260 -6.29 -10.36 -9.18
C LEU A 260 -6.49 -8.94 -9.72
N GLY A 261 -6.29 -8.71 -11.02
CA GLY A 261 -6.58 -7.45 -11.69
C GLY A 261 -8.07 -7.08 -11.66
N GLY A 262 -8.94 -8.07 -11.85
CA GLY A 262 -10.39 -7.91 -11.67
C GLY A 262 -10.77 -7.55 -10.23
N GLU A 263 -10.24 -8.27 -9.24
CA GLU A 263 -10.45 -7.97 -7.81
C GLU A 263 -9.96 -6.57 -7.43
N LEU A 264 -8.80 -6.16 -7.96
CA LEU A 264 -8.24 -4.83 -7.75
C LEU A 264 -9.16 -3.73 -8.31
N ALA A 265 -9.70 -3.92 -9.51
CA ALA A 265 -10.64 -2.98 -10.13
C ALA A 265 -11.93 -2.85 -9.30
N GLU A 266 -12.46 -3.97 -8.80
CA GLU A 266 -13.64 -3.96 -7.91
C GLU A 266 -13.37 -3.26 -6.58
N LEU A 267 -12.19 -3.48 -5.98
CA LEU A 267 -11.80 -2.81 -4.73
C LEU A 267 -11.59 -1.31 -4.93
N ARG A 268 -10.98 -0.88 -6.04
CA ARG A 268 -10.85 0.54 -6.40
C ARG A 268 -12.21 1.20 -6.58
N ASN A 269 -13.14 0.54 -7.26
CA ASN A 269 -14.52 1.05 -7.41
C ASN A 269 -15.24 1.15 -6.06
N ARG A 270 -15.07 0.18 -5.16
CA ARG A 270 -15.61 0.25 -3.79
C ARG A 270 -14.99 1.38 -2.99
N HIS A 271 -13.68 1.56 -3.05
CA HIS A 271 -12.97 2.64 -2.38
C HIS A 271 -13.43 4.02 -2.86
N GLN A 272 -13.65 4.19 -4.16
CA GLN A 272 -14.16 5.44 -4.74
C GLN A 272 -15.58 5.74 -4.24
N ARG A 273 -16.49 4.76 -4.19
CA ARG A 273 -17.84 4.94 -3.64
C ARG A 273 -17.81 5.29 -2.16
N ASP A 274 -17.00 4.57 -1.36
CA ASP A 274 -16.85 4.85 0.07
C ASP A 274 -16.31 6.28 0.30
N ARG A 275 -15.46 6.79 -0.61
CA ARG A 275 -14.95 8.18 -0.59
C ARG A 275 -16.03 9.21 -0.91
N GLU A 276 -16.88 8.94 -1.91
CA GLU A 276 -18.02 9.80 -2.25
C GLU A 276 -19.05 9.84 -1.12
N ASP A 277 -19.36 8.69 -0.53
CA ASP A 277 -20.28 8.58 0.63
C ASP A 277 -19.73 9.31 1.85
N ALA A 278 -18.42 9.19 2.13
CA ALA A 278 -17.78 9.93 3.22
C ALA A 278 -17.82 11.45 2.98
N GLY A 279 -17.66 11.89 1.73
CA GLY A 279 -17.81 13.28 1.32
C GLY A 279 -19.23 13.81 1.59
N ALA A 280 -20.24 13.11 1.11
CA ALA A 280 -21.65 13.48 1.31
C ALA A 280 -22.03 13.54 2.80
N ARG A 281 -21.52 12.60 3.62
CA ARG A 281 -21.75 12.64 5.08
C ARG A 281 -21.03 13.79 5.76
N ALA A 282 -19.81 14.14 5.32
CA ALA A 282 -19.10 15.29 5.85
C ALA A 282 -19.84 16.61 5.57
N GLU A 283 -20.40 16.77 4.36
CA GLU A 283 -21.24 17.93 4.03
C GLU A 283 -22.50 18.00 4.91
N SER A 284 -23.15 16.86 5.14
CA SER A 284 -24.30 16.77 6.05
C SER A 284 -23.95 17.12 7.50
N ALA A 285 -22.78 16.66 7.98
CA ALA A 285 -22.28 16.97 9.33
C ALA A 285 -21.98 18.48 9.48
N VAL A 286 -21.38 19.11 8.47
CA VAL A 286 -21.13 20.56 8.46
C VAL A 286 -22.45 21.34 8.47
N ALA A 287 -23.44 20.92 7.67
CA ALA A 287 -24.74 21.58 7.63
C ALA A 287 -25.50 21.46 8.97
N THR A 288 -25.44 20.31 9.64
CA THR A 288 -26.07 20.10 10.96
C THR A 288 -25.34 20.87 12.06
N ALA A 289 -24.00 20.92 12.04
CA ALA A 289 -23.21 21.72 12.97
C ALA A 289 -23.48 23.23 12.81
N ALA A 290 -23.62 23.72 11.57
CA ALA A 290 -23.98 25.11 11.32
C ALA A 290 -25.37 25.46 11.90
N ARG A 291 -26.36 24.57 11.71
CA ARG A 291 -27.70 24.72 12.31
C ARG A 291 -27.66 24.68 13.83
N LEU A 292 -26.83 23.83 14.42
CA LEU A 292 -26.64 23.78 15.87
C LEU A 292 -26.09 25.11 16.39
N ALA A 293 -25.05 25.65 15.76
CA ALA A 293 -24.45 26.94 16.14
C ALA A 293 -25.46 28.10 16.05
N GLU A 294 -26.34 28.10 15.05
CA GLU A 294 -27.43 29.07 14.92
C GLU A 294 -28.43 28.94 16.09
N VAL A 295 -28.87 27.73 16.42
CA VAL A 295 -29.80 27.48 17.54
C VAL A 295 -29.16 27.83 18.89
N GLU A 296 -27.86 27.56 19.08
CA GLU A 296 -27.12 27.97 20.29
C GLU A 296 -27.06 29.50 20.43
N ALA A 297 -26.79 30.22 19.34
CA ALA A 297 -26.81 31.68 19.34
C ALA A 297 -28.20 32.24 19.66
N GLU A 298 -29.27 31.62 19.13
CA GLU A 298 -30.64 31.95 19.50
C GLU A 298 -30.94 31.67 20.97
N LEU A 299 -30.47 30.55 21.52
CA LEU A 299 -30.61 30.20 22.93
C LEU A 299 -29.94 31.22 23.84
N ASP A 300 -28.74 31.68 23.49
CA ASP A 300 -28.02 32.71 24.24
C ASP A 300 -28.76 34.05 24.20
N ALA A 301 -29.24 34.45 23.01
CA ALA A 301 -30.03 35.66 22.85
C ALA A 301 -31.34 35.61 23.65
N ARG A 302 -32.06 34.49 23.62
CA ARG A 302 -33.29 34.29 24.42
C ARG A 302 -32.99 34.22 25.91
N GLY A 303 -31.89 33.59 26.31
CA GLY A 303 -31.42 33.54 27.69
C GLY A 303 -31.10 34.94 28.24
N ALA A 304 -30.51 35.82 27.44
CA ALA A 304 -30.28 37.22 27.80
C ALA A 304 -31.61 37.99 27.98
N ARG A 305 -32.57 37.82 27.07
CA ARG A 305 -33.92 38.42 27.18
C ARG A 305 -34.64 37.95 28.44
N LEU A 306 -34.56 36.67 28.76
CA LEU A 306 -35.20 36.10 29.94
C LEU A 306 -34.67 36.73 31.23
N ARG A 307 -33.34 36.90 31.35
CA ARG A 307 -32.72 37.60 32.49
C ARG A 307 -33.22 39.05 32.61
N GLU A 308 -33.42 39.74 31.49
CA GLU A 308 -33.96 41.11 31.48
C GLU A 308 -35.42 41.15 31.97
N VAL A 309 -36.27 40.22 31.50
CA VAL A 309 -37.65 40.13 31.98
C VAL A 309 -37.68 39.76 33.47
N GLU A 310 -36.79 38.88 33.94
CA GLU A 310 -36.69 38.48 35.36
C GLU A 310 -36.34 39.69 36.24
N ALA A 311 -35.37 40.51 35.81
CA ALA A 311 -35.03 41.74 36.50
C ALA A 311 -36.22 42.70 36.59
N ARG A 312 -36.94 42.91 35.47
CA ARG A 312 -38.12 43.79 35.42
C ARG A 312 -39.28 43.27 36.29
N ALA A 313 -39.51 41.96 36.32
CA ALA A 313 -40.52 41.33 37.17
C ALA A 313 -40.17 41.48 38.65
N GLY A 314 -38.89 41.28 39.01
CA GLY A 314 -38.37 41.53 40.36
C GLY A 314 -38.61 42.97 40.82
N ASP A 315 -38.29 43.95 39.97
CA ASP A 315 -38.53 45.37 40.26
C ASP A 315 -40.03 45.67 40.45
N ALA A 316 -40.90 45.13 39.59
CA ALA A 316 -42.35 45.30 39.70
C ALA A 316 -42.90 44.69 41.00
N HIS A 317 -42.41 43.51 41.38
CA HIS A 317 -42.78 42.84 42.63
C HIS A 317 -42.36 43.67 43.85
N VAL A 318 -41.11 44.14 43.89
CA VAL A 318 -40.62 45.01 44.98
C VAL A 318 -41.44 46.30 45.07
N ARG A 319 -41.82 46.91 43.93
CA ARG A 319 -42.72 48.08 43.92
C ARG A 319 -44.11 47.75 44.50
N ALA A 320 -44.71 46.63 44.09
CA ALA A 320 -46.01 46.19 44.60
C ALA A 320 -45.98 45.92 46.12
N GLU A 321 -44.91 45.30 46.63
CA GLU A 321 -44.70 45.07 48.06
C GLU A 321 -44.55 46.39 48.83
N ARG A 322 -43.76 47.35 48.31
CA ARG A 322 -43.61 48.68 48.93
C ARG A 322 -44.95 49.43 49.02
N LEU A 323 -45.72 49.46 47.94
CA LEU A 323 -47.05 50.08 47.92
C LEU A 323 -48.01 49.38 48.88
N THR A 324 -47.92 48.05 49.00
CA THR A 324 -48.73 47.27 49.95
C THR A 324 -48.43 47.68 51.40
N HIS A 325 -47.15 47.84 51.76
CA HIS A 325 -46.77 48.33 53.08
C HIS A 325 -47.26 49.76 53.33
N GLN A 326 -47.09 50.66 52.35
CA GLN A 326 -47.59 52.03 52.45
C GLN A 326 -49.12 52.10 52.64
N ILE A 327 -49.89 51.29 51.92
CA ILE A 327 -51.34 51.21 52.11
C ILE A 327 -51.67 50.75 53.52
N ARG A 328 -50.97 49.73 54.03
CA ARG A 328 -51.19 49.24 55.39
C ARG A 328 -50.94 50.33 56.43
N ASP A 329 -49.84 51.07 56.30
CA ASP A 329 -49.51 52.19 57.19
C ASP A 329 -50.59 53.29 57.11
N MET A 330 -51.04 53.63 55.89
CA MET A 330 -52.13 54.59 55.69
C MET A 330 -53.48 54.10 56.20
N GLU A 331 -53.80 52.81 56.10
CA GLU A 331 -55.02 52.22 56.66
C GLU A 331 -55.02 52.26 58.19
N GLU A 332 -53.87 51.97 58.81
CA GLU A 332 -53.67 52.08 60.25
C GLU A 332 -53.80 53.54 60.71
N GLU A 333 -53.24 54.50 59.96
CA GLU A 333 -53.39 55.92 60.23
C GLU A 333 -54.85 56.39 60.04
N LEU A 334 -55.53 55.95 58.97
CA LEU A 334 -56.94 56.25 58.73
C LEU A 334 -57.84 55.64 59.80
N ARG A 335 -57.54 54.43 60.31
CA ARG A 335 -58.24 53.86 61.46
C ARG A 335 -58.06 54.72 62.70
N SER A 336 -56.81 55.10 63.02
CA SER A 336 -56.53 56.01 64.14
C SER A 336 -57.25 57.36 63.98
N GLN A 337 -57.35 57.88 62.76
CA GLN A 337 -58.05 59.12 62.48
C GLN A 337 -59.57 58.98 62.54
N ARG A 338 -60.15 57.85 62.11
CA ARG A 338 -61.58 57.55 62.31
C ARG A 338 -61.92 57.42 63.79
N ASP A 339 -61.06 56.77 64.57
CA ASP A 339 -61.22 56.67 66.02
C ASP A 339 -61.10 58.04 66.69
N ARG A 340 -60.22 58.92 66.20
CA ARG A 340 -60.12 60.30 66.67
C ARG A 340 -61.33 61.13 66.22
N ALA A 341 -61.77 61.02 64.98
CA ALA A 341 -62.91 61.74 64.43
C ALA A 341 -64.23 61.32 65.10
N THR A 342 -64.41 60.05 65.45
CA THR A 342 -65.56 59.59 66.25
C THR A 342 -65.53 60.17 67.67
N ARG A 343 -64.35 60.25 68.30
CA ARG A 343 -64.18 60.96 69.58
C ARG A 343 -64.50 62.45 69.47
N LEU A 344 -63.98 63.12 68.44
CA LEU A 344 -64.21 64.56 68.19
C LEU A 344 -65.66 64.85 67.81
N SER A 345 -66.31 63.99 67.01
CA SER A 345 -67.73 64.13 66.67
C SER A 345 -68.59 64.02 67.92
N LYS A 346 -68.26 63.10 68.83
CA LYS A 346 -68.93 62.99 70.12
C LYS A 346 -68.71 64.26 70.96
N GLN A 347 -67.48 64.78 71.00
CA GLN A 347 -67.19 66.05 71.65
C GLN A 347 -67.95 67.22 71.01
N LEU A 348 -68.07 67.26 69.69
CA LEU A 348 -68.77 68.30 68.95
C LEU A 348 -70.29 68.21 69.13
N ASP A 349 -70.86 67.02 69.28
CA ASP A 349 -72.26 66.84 69.66
C ASP A 349 -72.51 67.27 71.12
N ASP A 350 -71.59 66.94 72.03
CA ASP A 350 -71.63 67.39 73.43
C ASP A 350 -71.47 68.93 73.53
N GLU A 351 -70.59 69.53 72.72
CA GLU A 351 -70.40 70.99 72.61
C GLU A 351 -71.57 71.68 71.91
N LYS A 352 -72.17 71.09 70.85
CA LYS A 352 -73.40 71.62 70.23
C LYS A 352 -74.55 71.61 71.21
N ARG A 353 -74.69 70.56 72.02
CA ARG A 353 -75.67 70.47 73.11
C ARG A 353 -75.38 71.53 74.19
N ALA A 354 -74.11 71.73 74.54
CA ALA A 354 -73.70 72.80 75.45
C ALA A 354 -74.01 74.19 74.86
N ARG A 355 -73.73 74.42 73.57
CA ARG A 355 -74.05 75.66 72.85
C ARG A 355 -75.55 75.91 72.77
N THR A 356 -76.37 74.91 72.44
CA THR A 356 -77.83 75.07 72.44
C THR A 356 -78.36 75.34 73.84
N LYS A 357 -77.76 74.73 74.86
CA LYS A 357 -78.05 75.03 76.27
C LYS A 357 -77.69 76.48 76.62
N VAL A 358 -76.50 76.96 76.25
CA VAL A 358 -76.06 78.35 76.48
C VAL A 358 -76.88 79.35 75.66
N GLU A 359 -77.21 79.06 74.39
CA GLU A 359 -78.09 79.91 73.55
C GLU A 359 -79.52 79.99 74.12
N LEU A 360 -80.05 78.88 74.65
CA LEU A 360 -81.32 78.87 75.40
C LEU A 360 -81.22 79.68 76.69
N GLU A 361 -80.12 79.59 77.44
CA GLU A 361 -79.86 80.43 78.62
C GLU A 361 -79.74 81.92 78.23
N LEU A 362 -79.05 82.26 77.14
CA LEU A 362 -78.93 83.61 76.57
C LEU A 362 -80.29 84.16 76.13
N GLY A 363 -81.15 83.32 75.54
CA GLY A 363 -82.53 83.63 75.17
C GLY A 363 -83.43 83.85 76.39
N MET A 364 -83.23 83.09 77.48
CA MET A 364 -83.94 83.28 78.75
C MET A 364 -83.47 84.54 79.50
N ILE A 365 -82.19 84.91 79.41
CA ILE A 365 -81.63 86.14 79.98
C ILE A 365 -82.12 87.37 79.20
N ARG A 366 -82.28 87.29 77.86
CA ARG A 366 -82.82 88.38 77.03
C ARG A 366 -84.29 88.75 77.33
N ASN A 367 -85.07 87.86 77.91
CA ASN A 367 -86.51 88.05 78.19
C ASN A 367 -86.83 88.44 79.65
N ARG A 368 -85.83 88.75 80.48
CA ARG A 368 -86.01 89.28 81.84
C ARG A 368 -85.27 90.62 82.01
N PRO A 369 -85.96 91.77 82.14
CA PRO A 369 -85.33 93.00 82.57
C PRO A 369 -85.17 92.96 84.10
N GLU A 370 -84.04 93.48 84.60
CA GLU A 370 -83.68 93.63 86.03
C GLU A 370 -82.93 92.47 86.71
N ILE A 371 -81.68 92.21 86.29
CA ILE A 371 -80.65 91.64 87.20
C ILE A 371 -79.30 92.35 86.93
N ALA A 372 -78.75 93.01 87.95
CA ALA A 372 -77.38 93.55 87.92
C ALA A 372 -76.36 92.41 87.77
N GLY A 373 -75.44 92.52 86.80
CA GLY A 373 -74.49 91.46 86.40
C GLY A 373 -74.87 90.72 85.11
N ALA A 374 -75.96 91.10 84.44
CA ALA A 374 -76.37 90.50 83.16
C ALA A 374 -75.39 90.76 82.00
N ARG A 375 -74.67 91.90 82.02
CA ARG A 375 -73.68 92.24 80.97
C ARG A 375 -72.44 91.33 81.04
N ASP A 376 -71.90 91.10 82.24
CA ASP A 376 -70.76 90.21 82.43
C ASP A 376 -71.10 88.75 82.06
N ARG A 377 -72.33 88.31 82.32
CA ARG A 377 -72.80 86.97 81.88
C ARG A 377 -73.00 86.88 80.37
N LEU A 378 -73.41 87.98 79.74
CA LEU A 378 -73.60 88.04 78.29
C LEU A 378 -72.24 88.09 77.57
N ASP A 379 -71.28 88.85 78.09
CA ASP A 379 -69.90 88.89 77.58
C ASP A 379 -69.19 87.54 77.79
N ALA A 380 -69.37 86.88 78.94
CA ALA A 380 -68.88 85.53 79.19
C ALA A 380 -69.49 84.50 78.22
N ALA A 381 -70.81 84.53 78.02
CA ALA A 381 -71.49 83.62 77.10
C ALA A 381 -71.13 83.89 75.62
N THR A 382 -70.82 85.14 75.27
CA THR A 382 -70.34 85.50 73.91
C THR A 382 -68.92 84.98 73.69
N ALA A 383 -68.03 85.13 74.68
CA ALA A 383 -66.69 84.55 74.63
C ALA A 383 -66.71 83.02 74.57
N GLU A 384 -67.62 82.36 75.29
CA GLU A 384 -67.84 80.91 75.20
C GLU A 384 -68.34 80.48 73.81
N LEU A 385 -69.21 81.28 73.18
CA LEU A 385 -69.74 80.99 71.85
C LEU A 385 -68.69 81.18 70.74
N ASP A 386 -67.83 82.19 70.86
CA ASP A 386 -66.70 82.36 69.94
C ASP A 386 -65.61 81.28 70.15
N ALA A 387 -65.37 80.86 71.40
CA ALA A 387 -64.52 79.71 71.69
C ALA A 387 -65.08 78.39 71.14
N ALA A 388 -66.41 78.20 71.16
CA ALA A 388 -67.06 77.04 70.55
C ALA A 388 -67.00 77.09 69.01
N ARG A 389 -67.11 78.28 68.40
CA ARG A 389 -66.93 78.45 66.95
C ARG A 389 -65.51 78.14 66.49
N ALA A 390 -64.50 78.57 67.25
CA ALA A 390 -63.11 78.25 66.95
C ALA A 390 -62.85 76.73 67.00
N ARG A 391 -63.39 76.04 68.01
CA ARG A 391 -63.29 74.57 68.13
C ARG A 391 -64.02 73.82 67.02
N ILE A 392 -65.20 74.28 66.60
CA ILE A 392 -65.92 73.71 65.44
C ILE A 392 -65.09 73.85 64.16
N ALA A 393 -64.48 75.02 63.92
CA ALA A 393 -63.63 75.24 62.74
C ALA A 393 -62.37 74.34 62.75
N GLU A 394 -61.78 74.10 63.92
CA GLU A 394 -60.66 73.16 64.09
C GLU A 394 -61.06 71.73 63.75
N VAL A 395 -62.21 71.26 64.26
CA VAL A 395 -62.74 69.91 63.97
C VAL A 395 -63.12 69.75 62.49
N GLU A 396 -63.67 70.79 61.86
CA GLU A 396 -63.97 70.76 60.42
C GLU A 396 -62.69 70.68 59.56
N ALA A 397 -61.64 71.42 59.93
CA ALA A 397 -60.33 71.33 59.28
C ALA A 397 -59.69 69.93 59.46
N GLU A 398 -59.79 69.34 60.65
CA GLU A 398 -59.33 67.98 60.91
C GLU A 398 -60.11 66.92 60.10
N ARG A 399 -61.44 67.09 59.94
CA ARG A 399 -62.28 66.21 59.09
C ARG A 399 -61.87 66.29 57.63
N ASP A 400 -61.64 67.50 57.11
CA ASP A 400 -61.25 67.69 55.71
C ASP A 400 -59.83 67.19 55.44
N ALA A 401 -58.94 67.24 56.44
CA ALA A 401 -57.64 66.58 56.38
C ALA A 401 -57.79 65.05 56.36
N ALA A 402 -58.66 64.46 57.19
CA ALA A 402 -58.93 63.03 57.19
C ALA A 402 -59.55 62.55 55.86
N ARG A 403 -60.43 63.34 55.24
CA ARG A 403 -60.98 63.06 53.90
C ARG A 403 -59.91 63.05 52.81
N ARG A 404 -58.97 64.00 52.84
CA ARG A 404 -57.86 64.04 51.87
C ARG A 404 -56.95 62.81 51.99
N ARG A 405 -56.59 62.42 53.22
CA ARG A 405 -55.82 61.18 53.46
C ARG A 405 -56.56 59.92 53.03
N ALA A 406 -57.90 59.89 53.16
CA ALA A 406 -58.68 58.75 52.69
C ALA A 406 -58.63 58.62 51.16
N GLN A 407 -58.71 59.74 50.44
CA GLN A 407 -58.55 59.78 48.98
C GLN A 407 -57.12 59.40 48.54
N GLU A 408 -56.10 59.80 49.31
CA GLU A 408 -54.71 59.37 49.09
C GLU A 408 -54.55 57.86 49.29
N GLY A 409 -55.22 57.29 50.31
CA GLY A 409 -55.29 55.85 50.54
C GLY A 409 -55.92 55.06 49.39
N GLU A 410 -57.07 55.54 48.88
CA GLU A 410 -57.75 54.93 47.73
C GLU A 410 -56.88 54.96 46.46
N ARG A 411 -56.21 56.09 46.19
CA ARG A 411 -55.28 56.20 45.05
C ARG A 411 -54.11 55.24 45.17
N ALA A 412 -53.50 55.14 46.36
CA ALA A 412 -52.43 54.18 46.58
C ALA A 412 -52.91 52.73 46.42
N GLN A 413 -54.16 52.43 46.82
CA GLN A 413 -54.74 51.10 46.64
C GLN A 413 -54.94 50.75 45.16
N GLU A 414 -55.42 51.70 44.35
CA GLU A 414 -55.50 51.53 42.90
C GLU A 414 -54.11 51.35 42.27
N GLU A 415 -53.11 52.13 42.69
CA GLU A 415 -51.72 52.01 42.24
C GLU A 415 -51.12 50.65 42.60
N ALA A 416 -51.35 50.14 43.82
CA ALA A 416 -50.90 48.81 44.22
C ALA A 416 -51.60 47.69 43.45
N GLN A 417 -52.91 47.82 43.17
CA GLN A 417 -53.62 46.85 42.33
C GLN A 417 -53.07 46.83 40.90
N ARG A 418 -52.76 48.00 40.32
CA ARG A 418 -52.09 48.09 39.02
C ARG A 418 -50.71 47.44 39.07
N ALA A 419 -49.89 47.76 40.06
CA ALA A 419 -48.57 47.17 40.23
C ALA A 419 -48.61 45.64 40.41
N ARG A 420 -49.62 45.10 41.13
CA ARG A 420 -49.81 43.64 41.27
C ARG A 420 -50.24 42.97 39.97
N ARG A 421 -51.14 43.60 39.19
CA ARG A 421 -51.53 43.08 37.87
C ARG A 421 -50.36 43.09 36.90
N GLU A 422 -49.56 44.16 36.92
CA GLU A 422 -48.32 44.24 36.14
C GLU A 422 -47.34 43.13 36.56
N ALA A 423 -47.13 42.90 37.86
CA ALA A 423 -46.27 41.84 38.34
C ALA A 423 -46.76 40.44 37.93
N ALA A 424 -48.08 40.18 38.01
CA ALA A 424 -48.67 38.92 37.56
C ALA A 424 -48.51 38.69 36.06
N ALA A 425 -48.80 39.71 35.23
CA ALA A 425 -48.61 39.62 33.79
C ALA A 425 -47.14 39.38 33.39
N ARG A 426 -46.20 40.00 34.11
CA ARG A 426 -44.75 39.75 33.92
C ARG A 426 -44.34 38.34 34.33
N GLN A 427 -44.98 37.77 35.35
CA GLN A 427 -44.72 36.39 35.76
C GLN A 427 -45.20 35.38 34.70
N GLU A 428 -46.38 35.60 34.11
CA GLU A 428 -46.88 34.78 33.00
C GLU A 428 -45.97 34.90 31.75
N GLU A 429 -45.50 36.11 31.43
CA GLU A 429 -44.53 36.35 30.35
C GLU A 429 -43.22 35.59 30.60
N LEU A 430 -42.75 35.53 31.85
CA LEU A 430 -41.56 34.75 32.23
C LEU A 430 -41.76 33.25 32.08
N GLU A 431 -42.91 32.71 32.51
CA GLU A 431 -43.20 31.29 32.38
C GLU A 431 -43.29 30.85 30.92
N ALA A 432 -43.92 31.68 30.07
CA ALA A 432 -43.95 31.46 28.63
C ALA A 432 -42.54 31.48 28.01
N ALA A 433 -41.72 32.48 28.35
CA ALA A 433 -40.34 32.57 27.87
C ALA A 433 -39.46 31.38 28.33
N ARG A 434 -39.66 30.90 29.56
CA ARG A 434 -38.97 29.69 30.09
C ARG A 434 -39.38 28.44 29.31
N ALA A 435 -40.66 28.28 29.00
CA ALA A 435 -41.16 27.14 28.23
C ALA A 435 -40.62 27.14 26.79
N GLU A 436 -40.53 28.30 26.14
CA GLU A 436 -39.92 28.42 24.82
C GLU A 436 -38.42 28.10 24.84
N LEU A 437 -37.68 28.61 25.83
CA LEU A 437 -36.26 28.30 26.00
C LEU A 437 -36.02 26.79 26.21
N ALA A 438 -36.91 26.11 26.93
CA ALA A 438 -36.84 24.67 27.10
C ALA A 438 -37.00 23.91 25.77
N ARG A 439 -37.97 24.29 24.92
CA ARG A 439 -38.19 23.67 23.60
C ARG A 439 -36.99 23.81 22.67
N GLU A 440 -36.34 24.98 22.67
CA GLU A 440 -35.13 25.20 21.87
C GLU A 440 -33.92 24.41 22.41
N ARG A 441 -33.78 24.28 23.73
CA ARG A 441 -32.75 23.40 24.32
C ARG A 441 -32.94 21.95 23.91
N ASP A 442 -34.19 21.48 23.90
CA ASP A 442 -34.49 20.12 23.41
C ASP A 442 -34.18 19.98 21.92
N ARG A 443 -34.38 21.03 21.11
CA ARG A 443 -34.03 21.07 19.69
C ARG A 443 -32.51 21.04 19.49
N ALA A 444 -31.75 21.88 20.22
CA ALA A 444 -30.29 21.87 20.21
C ALA A 444 -29.75 20.49 20.60
N GLY A 445 -30.29 19.90 21.67
CA GLY A 445 -29.90 18.56 22.12
C GLY A 445 -30.24 17.43 21.15
N ARG A 446 -31.21 17.61 20.23
CA ARG A 446 -31.44 16.69 19.10
C ARG A 446 -30.37 16.87 18.02
N LEU A 447 -30.11 18.12 17.61
CA LEU A 447 -29.08 18.43 16.62
C LEU A 447 -27.67 18.00 17.05
N GLU A 448 -27.32 18.14 18.33
CA GLU A 448 -26.07 17.62 18.89
C GLU A 448 -25.94 16.11 18.75
N ARG A 449 -27.03 15.36 19.01
CA ARG A 449 -27.03 13.89 18.86
C ARG A 449 -26.90 13.48 17.41
N ASP A 450 -27.59 14.17 16.50
CA ASP A 450 -27.50 13.91 15.06
C ASP A 450 -26.10 14.23 14.54
N SER A 451 -25.49 15.35 14.97
CA SER A 451 -24.13 15.74 14.62
C SER A 451 -23.10 14.71 15.09
N ARG A 452 -23.19 14.24 16.35
CA ARG A 452 -22.32 13.17 16.85
C ARG A 452 -22.51 11.87 16.08
N GLY A 453 -23.75 11.50 15.75
CA GLY A 453 -24.04 10.31 14.94
C GLY A 453 -23.42 10.37 13.54
N LEU A 454 -23.44 11.54 12.90
CA LEU A 454 -22.80 11.75 11.59
C LEU A 454 -21.26 11.70 11.69
N GLU A 455 -20.67 12.23 12.76
CA GLU A 455 -19.22 12.15 13.00
C GLU A 455 -18.75 10.70 13.23
N GLU A 456 -19.48 9.92 14.02
CA GLU A 456 -19.20 8.49 14.23
C GLU A 456 -19.29 7.70 12.92
N GLN A 457 -20.33 7.96 12.10
CA GLN A 457 -20.48 7.33 10.78
C GLN A 457 -19.35 7.71 9.82
N ARG A 458 -18.87 8.95 9.87
CA ARG A 458 -17.72 9.40 9.07
C ARG A 458 -16.44 8.69 9.50
N ALA A 459 -16.17 8.62 10.81
CA ALA A 459 -15.01 7.91 11.35
C ALA A 459 -15.00 6.43 10.94
N ALA A 460 -16.17 5.78 10.94
CA ALA A 460 -16.32 4.40 10.48
C ALA A 460 -16.00 4.22 8.98
N LEU A 461 -16.46 5.15 8.12
CA LEU A 461 -16.12 5.13 6.69
C LEU A 461 -14.63 5.38 6.44
N ASP A 462 -14.01 6.33 7.15
CA ASP A 462 -12.58 6.63 7.02
C ASP A 462 -11.72 5.42 7.46
N ALA A 463 -12.11 4.72 8.53
CA ALA A 463 -11.43 3.49 8.95
C ALA A 463 -11.54 2.37 7.89
N ARG A 464 -12.74 2.17 7.30
CA ARG A 464 -12.95 1.22 6.20
C ARG A 464 -12.13 1.60 4.96
N ARG A 465 -12.02 2.89 4.65
CA ARG A 465 -11.23 3.39 3.52
C ARG A 465 -9.75 3.03 3.67
N LEU A 466 -9.17 3.22 4.86
CA LEU A 466 -7.78 2.87 5.14
C LEU A 466 -7.52 1.37 4.97
N LEU A 467 -8.46 0.51 5.39
CA LEU A 467 -8.36 -0.94 5.18
C LEU A 467 -8.40 -1.33 3.69
N LEU A 468 -9.28 -0.69 2.90
CA LEU A 468 -9.33 -0.91 1.45
C LEU A 468 -8.05 -0.41 0.75
N GLU A 469 -7.52 0.75 1.13
CA GLU A 469 -6.25 1.27 0.61
C GLU A 469 -5.10 0.29 0.86
N ALA A 470 -4.98 -0.24 2.08
CA ALA A 470 -3.95 -1.23 2.41
C ALA A 470 -4.09 -2.51 1.56
N ARG A 471 -5.32 -3.00 1.35
CA ARG A 471 -5.59 -4.18 0.53
C ARG A 471 -5.29 -3.96 -0.96
N ILE A 472 -5.58 -2.77 -1.49
CA ILE A 472 -5.24 -2.40 -2.88
C ILE A 472 -3.73 -2.45 -3.08
N VAL A 473 -2.95 -1.87 -2.16
CA VAL A 473 -1.47 -1.87 -2.24
C VAL A 473 -0.91 -3.31 -2.18
N GLU A 474 -1.45 -4.17 -1.31
CA GLU A 474 -1.04 -5.57 -1.23
C GLU A 474 -1.29 -6.32 -2.55
N LEU A 475 -2.47 -6.14 -3.15
CA LEU A 475 -2.82 -6.78 -4.42
C LEU A 475 -2.01 -6.22 -5.60
N GLU A 476 -1.69 -4.93 -5.61
CA GLU A 476 -0.79 -4.32 -6.61
C GLU A 476 0.61 -4.94 -6.53
N GLN A 477 1.15 -5.14 -5.33
CA GLN A 477 2.44 -5.80 -5.15
C GLN A 477 2.42 -7.25 -5.62
N GLN A 478 1.33 -7.99 -5.35
CA GLN A 478 1.16 -9.36 -5.83
C GLN A 478 1.07 -9.43 -7.36
N LEU A 479 0.34 -8.50 -7.99
CA LEU A 479 0.26 -8.41 -9.45
C LEU A 479 1.63 -8.15 -10.09
N VAL A 480 2.38 -7.16 -9.59
CA VAL A 480 3.72 -6.85 -10.10
C VAL A 480 4.65 -8.06 -9.96
N ALA A 481 4.59 -8.78 -8.84
CA ALA A 481 5.40 -9.99 -8.64
C ALA A 481 5.04 -11.12 -9.62
N LEU A 482 3.75 -11.27 -9.96
CA LEU A 482 3.30 -12.27 -10.93
C LEU A 482 3.66 -11.89 -12.37
N GLU A 483 3.54 -10.61 -12.74
CA GLU A 483 3.97 -10.11 -14.05
C GLU A 483 5.48 -10.25 -14.24
N GLN A 484 6.27 -9.95 -13.21
CA GLN A 484 7.71 -10.21 -13.24
C GLN A 484 8.01 -11.69 -13.43
N ARG A 485 7.28 -12.56 -12.72
CA ARG A 485 7.41 -14.00 -12.86
C ARG A 485 7.04 -14.47 -14.26
N SER A 486 5.95 -14.00 -14.86
CA SER A 486 5.56 -14.42 -16.22
C SER A 486 6.61 -14.00 -17.24
N VAL A 487 7.14 -12.78 -17.16
CA VAL A 487 8.23 -12.30 -18.03
C VAL A 487 9.50 -13.14 -17.85
N GLU A 488 9.83 -13.56 -16.63
CA GLU A 488 10.96 -14.47 -16.38
C GLU A 488 10.74 -15.86 -16.99
N LEU A 489 9.51 -16.38 -16.93
CA LEU A 489 9.15 -17.67 -17.53
C LEU A 489 9.21 -17.60 -19.06
N GLU A 490 8.66 -16.56 -19.69
CA GLU A 490 8.75 -16.35 -21.14
C GLU A 490 10.21 -16.27 -21.63
N LYS A 491 11.06 -15.55 -20.89
CA LYS A 491 12.50 -15.48 -21.20
C LYS A 491 13.19 -16.85 -21.13
N ARG A 492 12.78 -17.70 -20.19
CA ARG A 492 13.30 -19.07 -20.10
C ARG A 492 12.83 -19.93 -21.27
N ASP A 493 11.55 -19.87 -21.62
CA ASP A 493 10.99 -20.65 -22.74
C ASP A 493 11.64 -20.27 -24.08
N LEU A 494 11.86 -18.98 -24.33
CA LEU A 494 12.59 -18.51 -25.50
C LEU A 494 14.05 -18.99 -25.52
N GLY A 495 14.70 -19.00 -24.35
CA GLY A 495 16.07 -19.52 -24.21
C GLY A 495 16.17 -21.03 -24.45
N GLU A 496 15.22 -21.81 -23.94
CA GLU A 496 15.17 -23.26 -24.17
C GLU A 496 14.86 -23.61 -25.63
N ALA A 497 13.94 -22.89 -26.27
CA ALA A 497 13.63 -23.06 -27.69
C ALA A 497 14.84 -22.78 -28.59
N ALA A 498 15.56 -21.68 -28.34
CA ALA A 498 16.77 -21.34 -29.07
C ALA A 498 17.89 -22.38 -28.86
N ALA A 499 18.05 -22.89 -27.63
CA ALA A 499 19.03 -23.94 -27.33
C ALA A 499 18.70 -25.26 -28.06
N ALA A 500 17.42 -25.63 -28.14
CA ALA A 500 16.98 -26.82 -28.87
C ALA A 500 17.21 -26.72 -30.38
N GLU A 501 16.99 -25.55 -30.98
CA GLU A 501 17.27 -25.30 -32.39
C GLU A 501 18.78 -25.40 -32.69
N ILE A 502 19.63 -24.80 -31.86
CA ILE A 502 21.09 -24.91 -31.97
C ILE A 502 21.52 -26.38 -31.89
N ALA A 503 21.00 -27.15 -30.93
CA ALA A 503 21.33 -28.56 -30.77
C ALA A 503 20.96 -29.41 -32.01
N SER A 504 19.79 -29.15 -32.61
CA SER A 504 19.33 -29.79 -33.85
C SER A 504 20.23 -29.48 -35.05
N LEU A 505 20.63 -28.21 -35.20
CA LEU A 505 21.56 -27.78 -36.26
C LEU A 505 22.96 -28.41 -36.10
N GLU A 506 23.46 -28.51 -34.87
CA GLU A 506 24.74 -29.16 -34.58
C GLU A 506 24.70 -30.68 -34.87
N GLU A 507 23.59 -31.35 -34.54
CA GLU A 507 23.39 -32.77 -34.87
C GLU A 507 23.36 -32.98 -36.39
N ALA A 508 22.62 -32.14 -37.13
CA ALA A 508 22.58 -32.18 -38.59
C ALA A 508 23.98 -31.97 -39.22
N LEU A 509 24.80 -31.09 -38.64
CA LEU A 509 26.20 -30.89 -39.06
C LEU A 509 27.07 -32.12 -38.78
N ARG A 510 26.91 -32.78 -37.62
CA ARG A 510 27.64 -34.03 -37.30
C ARG A 510 27.29 -35.15 -38.28
N ASP A 511 26.02 -35.38 -38.53
CA ASP A 511 25.54 -36.37 -39.48
C ASP A 511 26.08 -36.12 -40.90
N ARG A 512 26.09 -34.85 -41.33
CA ARG A 512 26.64 -34.51 -42.64
C ARG A 512 28.16 -34.66 -42.69
N GLY A 513 28.85 -34.37 -41.59
CA GLY A 513 30.28 -34.67 -41.42
C GLY A 513 30.58 -36.16 -41.64
N HIS A 514 29.76 -37.05 -41.09
CA HIS A 514 29.87 -38.49 -41.31
C HIS A 514 29.65 -38.91 -42.78
N VAL A 515 28.67 -38.30 -43.46
CA VAL A 515 28.45 -38.53 -44.90
C VAL A 515 29.68 -38.11 -45.72
N ILE A 516 30.25 -36.93 -45.44
CA ILE A 516 31.46 -36.45 -46.14
C ILE A 516 32.65 -37.38 -45.89
N ALA A 517 32.84 -37.86 -44.66
CA ALA A 517 33.91 -38.80 -44.34
C ALA A 517 33.77 -40.12 -45.14
N THR A 518 32.54 -40.61 -45.28
CA THR A 518 32.22 -41.82 -46.06
C THR A 518 32.49 -41.62 -47.55
N LEU A 519 32.01 -40.51 -48.14
CA LEU A 519 32.25 -40.17 -49.55
C LEU A 519 33.75 -39.99 -49.84
N LYS A 520 34.51 -39.36 -48.92
CA LYS A 520 35.97 -39.23 -49.04
C LYS A 520 36.67 -40.59 -49.01
N ALA A 521 36.22 -41.53 -48.19
CA ALA A 521 36.76 -42.88 -48.14
C ALA A 521 36.48 -43.63 -49.46
N GLN A 522 35.25 -43.54 -49.99
CA GLN A 522 34.87 -44.13 -51.27
C GLN A 522 35.66 -43.54 -52.45
N LEU A 523 35.93 -42.24 -52.44
CA LEU A 523 36.74 -41.60 -53.47
C LEU A 523 38.20 -42.09 -53.42
N ARG A 524 38.82 -42.15 -52.23
CA ARG A 524 40.18 -42.68 -52.08
C ARG A 524 40.29 -44.14 -52.49
N GLU A 525 39.26 -44.93 -52.21
CA GLU A 525 39.21 -46.33 -52.60
C GLU A 525 39.05 -46.48 -54.13
N SER A 526 38.20 -45.68 -54.76
CA SER A 526 38.07 -45.69 -56.23
C SER A 526 39.35 -45.20 -56.93
N GLU A 527 40.07 -44.23 -56.34
CA GLU A 527 41.41 -43.81 -56.80
C GLU A 527 42.45 -44.94 -56.66
N ARG A 528 42.42 -45.69 -55.55
CA ARG A 528 43.32 -46.84 -55.32
C ARG A 528 43.07 -47.94 -56.34
N VAL A 529 41.82 -48.37 -56.48
CA VAL A 529 41.41 -49.40 -57.46
C VAL A 529 41.71 -48.93 -58.88
N GLY A 530 41.47 -47.65 -59.18
CA GLY A 530 41.81 -47.07 -60.48
C GLY A 530 43.31 -47.15 -60.81
N LYS A 531 44.19 -46.88 -59.83
CA LYS A 531 45.65 -47.05 -60.00
C LYS A 531 46.03 -48.51 -60.23
N GLU A 532 45.47 -49.44 -59.44
CA GLU A 532 45.71 -50.88 -59.59
C GLU A 532 45.31 -51.38 -60.99
N LEU A 533 44.14 -50.98 -61.50
CA LEU A 533 43.69 -51.36 -62.84
C LEU A 533 44.53 -50.73 -63.95
N VAL A 534 45.02 -49.49 -63.78
CA VAL A 534 45.94 -48.85 -64.74
C VAL A 534 47.29 -49.57 -64.77
N ASP A 535 47.82 -49.95 -63.60
CA ASP A 535 49.04 -50.74 -63.49
C ASP A 535 48.85 -52.12 -64.13
N GLU A 536 47.73 -52.80 -63.88
CA GLU A 536 47.35 -54.06 -64.54
C GLU A 536 47.27 -53.89 -66.07
N LEU A 537 46.61 -52.83 -66.56
CA LEU A 537 46.61 -52.50 -67.99
C LEU A 537 48.04 -52.34 -68.52
N GLY A 538 48.89 -51.61 -67.78
CA GLY A 538 50.30 -51.41 -68.10
C GLY A 538 51.08 -52.71 -68.19
N THR A 539 50.81 -53.69 -67.31
CA THR A 539 51.43 -55.02 -67.38
C THR A 539 50.95 -55.84 -68.57
N VAL A 540 49.65 -55.79 -68.92
CA VAL A 540 49.09 -56.47 -70.09
C VAL A 540 49.65 -55.88 -71.40
N PHE A 541 49.80 -54.56 -71.48
CA PHE A 541 50.43 -53.88 -72.62
C PHE A 541 51.96 -54.11 -72.66
N GLY A 542 52.63 -54.15 -71.51
CA GLY A 542 54.06 -54.48 -71.41
C GLY A 542 54.38 -55.91 -71.86
N ALA A 543 53.51 -56.88 -71.54
CA ALA A 543 53.62 -58.26 -72.01
C ALA A 543 53.42 -58.40 -73.53
N ALA A 544 52.64 -57.51 -74.16
CA ALA A 544 52.45 -57.46 -75.62
C ALA A 544 53.59 -56.75 -76.37
N ALA A 545 54.34 -55.86 -75.71
CA ALA A 545 55.44 -55.09 -76.30
C ALA A 545 56.84 -55.71 -76.09
N GLY A 546 56.98 -56.69 -75.21
CA GLY A 546 58.24 -57.38 -74.88
C GLY A 546 58.70 -58.48 -75.84
N GLY A 547 58.35 -58.41 -77.13
CA GLY A 547 58.79 -59.36 -78.16
C GLY A 547 60.11 -58.94 -78.82
N GLY A 548 61.25 -59.13 -78.15
CA GLY A 548 62.60 -59.02 -78.70
C GLY A 548 63.42 -60.31 -78.50
N PRO A 549 64.35 -60.66 -79.40
CA PRO A 549 64.71 -62.06 -79.70
C PRO A 549 65.84 -62.61 -78.82
N GLY A 550 65.77 -63.89 -78.47
CA GLY A 550 66.99 -64.66 -78.17
C GLY A 550 66.89 -65.76 -77.10
N THR A 551 67.14 -66.98 -77.57
CA THR A 551 67.76 -68.14 -76.88
C THR A 551 66.94 -69.09 -75.98
N ALA A 552 66.96 -70.35 -76.43
CA ALA A 552 66.37 -71.60 -75.95
C ALA A 552 66.86 -72.10 -74.57
N ALA A 553 66.04 -72.88 -73.85
CA ALA A 553 66.02 -74.35 -73.89
C ALA A 553 65.21 -75.00 -72.74
N GLY A 554 64.32 -75.95 -73.10
CA GLY A 554 63.76 -77.03 -72.26
C GLY A 554 62.66 -76.61 -71.27
N GLY A 555 61.49 -77.23 -71.14
CA GLY A 555 60.92 -78.48 -71.63
C GLY A 555 59.92 -78.96 -70.57
N GLY A 556 58.63 -79.14 -70.91
CA GLY A 556 57.62 -79.64 -69.96
C GLY A 556 56.18 -79.45 -70.43
N PRO A 557 55.35 -80.51 -70.56
CA PRO A 557 54.12 -80.50 -71.36
C PRO A 557 52.83 -80.24 -70.55
N GLY A 558 51.81 -79.70 -71.21
CA GLY A 558 50.42 -79.77 -70.74
C GLY A 558 49.56 -78.51 -70.95
N GLY A 559 49.56 -77.93 -72.15
CA GLY A 559 48.73 -76.78 -72.49
C GLY A 559 47.36 -77.16 -73.04
N THR A 560 46.30 -76.59 -72.46
CA THR A 560 45.03 -76.32 -73.14
C THR A 560 45.12 -74.93 -73.78
N LEU A 561 45.03 -74.90 -75.11
CA LEU A 561 45.14 -73.71 -75.95
C LEU A 561 43.96 -72.73 -75.70
N LEU A 562 44.27 -71.54 -75.21
CA LEU A 562 43.38 -70.37 -75.22
C LEU A 562 43.48 -69.68 -76.58
N GLY A 563 42.33 -69.40 -77.21
CA GLY A 563 42.23 -68.82 -78.55
C GLY A 563 42.64 -67.34 -78.62
N PRO A 564 43.02 -66.84 -79.82
CA PRO A 564 43.57 -65.49 -80.05
C PRO A 564 42.58 -64.32 -79.86
N GLY A 565 41.38 -64.56 -79.32
CA GLY A 565 40.40 -63.51 -78.96
C GLY A 565 40.46 -63.02 -77.51
N GLY A 566 41.02 -63.80 -76.58
CA GLY A 566 40.88 -63.54 -75.15
C GLY A 566 41.62 -62.30 -74.62
N ALA A 567 42.69 -61.86 -75.28
CA ALA A 567 43.43 -60.66 -74.86
C ALA A 567 42.71 -59.36 -75.24
N SER A 568 41.99 -59.34 -76.38
CA SER A 568 41.19 -58.18 -76.79
C SER A 568 39.99 -58.02 -75.87
N ASP A 569 39.31 -59.13 -75.56
CA ASP A 569 38.13 -59.13 -74.68
C ASP A 569 38.51 -58.73 -73.24
N ALA A 570 39.69 -59.14 -72.75
CA ALA A 570 40.19 -58.73 -71.44
C ALA A 570 40.53 -57.23 -71.37
N VAL A 571 41.14 -56.67 -72.41
CA VAL A 571 41.43 -55.22 -72.49
C VAL A 571 40.15 -54.40 -72.59
N GLU A 572 39.15 -54.89 -73.33
CA GLU A 572 37.85 -54.21 -73.44
C GLU A 572 37.06 -54.28 -72.13
N ALA A 573 37.09 -55.41 -71.42
CA ALA A 573 36.51 -55.53 -70.08
C ALA A 573 37.17 -54.59 -69.06
N LEU A 574 38.51 -54.47 -69.06
CA LEU A 574 39.24 -53.55 -68.19
C LEU A 574 38.93 -52.08 -68.51
N ARG A 575 38.77 -51.73 -69.80
CA ARG A 575 38.32 -50.39 -70.20
C ARG A 575 36.92 -50.08 -69.69
N GLN A 576 35.99 -51.02 -69.82
CA GLN A 576 34.63 -50.86 -69.29
C GLN A 576 34.62 -50.70 -67.76
N GLN A 577 35.50 -51.41 -67.05
CA GLN A 577 35.69 -51.26 -65.61
C GLN A 577 36.26 -49.89 -65.23
N LEU A 578 37.27 -49.40 -65.97
CA LEU A 578 37.82 -48.06 -65.81
C LEU A 578 36.78 -46.95 -66.07
N ASP A 579 35.96 -47.10 -67.12
CA ASP A 579 34.87 -46.16 -67.41
C ASP A 579 33.77 -46.20 -66.35
N ALA A 580 33.49 -47.37 -65.77
CA ALA A 580 32.56 -47.51 -64.65
C ALA A 580 33.11 -46.84 -63.37
N LEU A 581 34.40 -47.04 -63.07
CA LEU A 581 35.08 -46.38 -61.94
C LEU A 581 35.17 -44.88 -62.12
N ALA A 582 35.49 -44.38 -63.31
CA ALA A 582 35.52 -42.96 -63.60
C ALA A 582 34.14 -42.30 -63.39
N ARG A 583 33.06 -42.96 -63.81
CA ARG A 583 31.69 -42.51 -63.54
C ARG A 583 31.34 -42.53 -62.06
N SER A 584 31.74 -43.58 -61.33
CA SER A 584 31.51 -43.68 -59.89
C SER A 584 32.31 -42.62 -59.09
N ALA A 585 33.55 -42.34 -59.49
CA ALA A 585 34.38 -41.30 -58.91
C ALA A 585 33.80 -39.90 -59.18
N ALA A 586 33.37 -39.63 -60.43
CA ALA A 586 32.72 -38.38 -60.79
C ALA A 586 31.39 -38.15 -60.03
N ALA A 587 30.60 -39.20 -59.83
CA ALA A 587 29.39 -39.14 -59.01
C ALA A 587 29.72 -38.84 -57.53
N SER A 588 30.70 -39.55 -56.97
CA SER A 588 31.15 -39.34 -55.58
C SER A 588 31.71 -37.93 -55.36
N GLU A 589 32.43 -37.38 -56.35
CA GLU A 589 32.93 -36.00 -56.30
C GLU A 589 31.79 -34.98 -56.36
N ALA A 590 30.79 -35.21 -57.22
CA ALA A 590 29.60 -34.36 -57.30
C ALA A 590 28.82 -34.37 -55.97
N ASP A 591 28.64 -35.54 -55.36
CA ASP A 591 27.98 -35.70 -54.06
C ASP A 591 28.77 -35.03 -52.93
N LEU A 592 30.10 -35.08 -52.98
CA LEU A 592 30.96 -34.40 -52.02
C LEU A 592 30.87 -32.87 -52.13
N ARG A 593 30.80 -32.33 -53.35
CA ARG A 593 30.57 -30.88 -53.58
C ARG A 593 29.18 -30.46 -53.10
N ALA A 594 28.15 -31.24 -53.40
CA ALA A 594 26.79 -31.00 -52.92
C ALA A 594 26.71 -31.05 -51.38
N ALA A 595 27.40 -32.00 -50.75
CA ALA A 595 27.53 -32.07 -49.29
C ALA A 595 28.26 -30.84 -48.71
N GLY A 596 29.32 -30.36 -49.37
CA GLY A 596 30.04 -29.15 -48.97
C GLY A 596 29.16 -27.90 -48.99
N TRP A 597 28.32 -27.74 -50.02
CA TRP A 597 27.36 -26.62 -50.07
C TRP A 597 26.32 -26.69 -48.96
N LYS A 598 25.83 -27.89 -48.63
CA LYS A 598 24.85 -28.05 -47.55
C LYS A 598 25.46 -27.77 -46.17
N VAL A 599 26.72 -28.16 -45.93
CA VAL A 599 27.44 -27.78 -44.70
C VAL A 599 27.58 -26.26 -44.60
N ALA A 600 28.03 -25.59 -45.66
CA ALA A 600 28.15 -24.12 -45.65
C ALA A 600 26.81 -23.38 -45.51
N GLN A 601 25.69 -24.03 -45.83
CA GLN A 601 24.35 -23.52 -45.53
C GLN A 601 24.02 -23.69 -44.05
N LEU A 602 24.17 -24.90 -43.52
CA LEU A 602 23.90 -25.21 -42.10
C LEU A 602 24.80 -24.42 -41.14
N GLU A 603 26.05 -24.15 -41.51
CA GLU A 603 26.97 -23.29 -40.75
C GLU A 603 26.50 -21.82 -40.71
N ARG A 604 25.89 -21.32 -41.79
CA ARG A 604 25.27 -19.99 -41.81
C ARG A 604 24.01 -19.95 -40.97
N GLU A 605 23.14 -20.94 -41.10
CA GLU A 605 21.93 -21.07 -40.28
C GLU A 605 22.31 -21.18 -38.79
N LEU A 606 23.37 -21.91 -38.44
CA LEU A 606 23.87 -21.99 -37.06
C LEU A 606 24.48 -20.68 -36.57
N ALA A 607 25.21 -19.94 -37.42
CA ALA A 607 25.75 -18.64 -37.07
C ALA A 607 24.62 -17.62 -36.83
N GLU A 608 23.63 -17.58 -37.71
CA GLU A 608 22.43 -16.74 -37.58
C GLU A 608 21.64 -17.10 -36.31
N ALA A 609 21.47 -18.40 -36.01
CA ALA A 609 20.82 -18.85 -34.77
C ALA A 609 21.62 -18.48 -33.51
N ARG A 610 22.95 -18.57 -33.55
CA ARG A 610 23.82 -18.14 -32.43
C ARG A 610 23.85 -16.63 -32.25
N ASP A 611 23.81 -15.87 -33.34
CA ASP A 611 23.72 -14.42 -33.29
C ASP A 611 22.34 -13.98 -32.78
N ALA A 612 21.27 -14.70 -33.14
CA ALA A 612 19.93 -14.48 -32.60
C ALA A 612 19.83 -14.86 -31.11
N ALA A 613 20.47 -15.94 -30.68
CA ALA A 613 20.53 -16.36 -29.27
C ALA A 613 21.50 -15.53 -28.42
N GLY A 614 22.54 -14.97 -29.05
CA GLY A 614 23.60 -14.17 -28.44
C GLY A 614 23.39 -12.66 -28.52
N ALA A 615 22.42 -12.20 -29.33
CA ALA A 615 21.90 -10.84 -29.27
C ALA A 615 21.41 -10.62 -27.84
N SER A 616 22.21 -9.88 -27.06
CA SER A 616 21.90 -9.72 -25.64
C SER A 616 20.49 -9.14 -25.51
N PRO A 617 19.72 -9.52 -24.47
CA PRO A 617 18.45 -8.90 -24.17
C PRO A 617 18.55 -7.37 -24.12
N ALA A 618 19.73 -6.81 -23.83
CA ALA A 618 20.00 -5.38 -23.86
C ALA A 618 20.01 -4.80 -25.29
N ALA A 619 20.50 -5.51 -26.30
CA ALA A 619 20.45 -5.04 -27.69
C ALA A 619 19.02 -5.02 -28.25
N LEU A 620 18.23 -6.06 -27.92
CA LEU A 620 16.79 -6.10 -28.21
C LEU A 620 16.02 -5.05 -27.42
N HIS A 621 16.41 -4.80 -26.16
CA HIS A 621 15.84 -3.74 -25.34
C HIS A 621 16.15 -2.34 -25.90
N ASP A 622 17.39 -2.10 -26.36
CA ASP A 622 17.79 -0.85 -27.00
C ASP A 622 17.03 -0.63 -28.32
N GLU A 623 16.79 -1.69 -29.10
CA GLU A 623 15.97 -1.65 -30.31
C GLU A 623 14.49 -1.36 -30.01
N LEU A 624 13.94 -1.97 -28.95
CA LEU A 624 12.56 -1.73 -28.50
C LEU A 624 12.40 -0.34 -27.89
N GLU A 625 13.38 0.18 -27.13
CA GLU A 625 13.39 1.55 -26.65
C GLU A 625 13.44 2.54 -27.82
N GLN A 626 14.28 2.29 -28.83
CA GLN A 626 14.33 3.11 -30.03
C GLN A 626 13.01 3.06 -30.82
N ALA A 627 12.39 1.89 -30.95
CA ALA A 627 11.08 1.74 -31.58
C ALA A 627 9.97 2.45 -30.80
N LEU A 628 9.98 2.39 -29.46
CA LEU A 628 9.03 3.08 -28.59
C LEU A 628 9.18 4.60 -28.72
N VAL A 629 10.42 5.11 -28.69
CA VAL A 629 10.71 6.54 -28.91
C VAL A 629 10.22 7.00 -30.28
N ALA A 630 10.43 6.19 -31.33
CA ALA A 630 9.93 6.47 -32.67
C ALA A 630 8.40 6.52 -32.73
N ALA A 631 7.71 5.54 -32.12
CA ALA A 631 6.25 5.50 -32.05
C ALA A 631 5.65 6.69 -31.28
N GLN A 632 6.27 7.09 -30.16
CA GLN A 632 5.85 8.27 -29.40
C GLN A 632 6.04 9.56 -30.21
N ALA A 633 7.13 9.67 -30.98
CA ALA A 633 7.36 10.80 -31.88
C ALA A 633 6.29 10.86 -32.99
N GLU A 634 5.90 9.70 -33.52
CA GLU A 634 4.81 9.60 -34.51
C GLU A 634 3.46 10.02 -33.92
N ILE A 635 3.08 9.52 -32.74
CA ILE A 635 1.85 9.94 -32.05
C ILE A 635 1.84 11.45 -31.78
N ALA A 636 2.96 12.02 -31.33
CA ALA A 636 3.09 13.46 -31.14
C ALA A 636 3.00 14.24 -32.46
N SER A 637 3.43 13.66 -33.58
CA SER A 637 3.24 14.25 -34.91
C SER A 637 1.77 14.22 -35.35
N LEU A 638 1.07 13.11 -35.11
CA LEU A 638 -0.34 12.94 -35.43
C LEU A 638 -1.23 13.85 -34.58
N ARG A 639 -0.94 14.00 -33.29
CA ARG A 639 -1.63 14.98 -32.41
C ARG A 639 -1.47 16.40 -32.92
N ARG A 640 -0.24 16.81 -33.29
CA ARG A 640 0.01 18.13 -33.88
C ARG A 640 -0.66 18.33 -35.24
N ALA A 641 -0.88 17.26 -36.01
CA ALA A 641 -1.63 17.32 -37.26
C ALA A 641 -3.14 17.44 -36.99
N ALA A 642 -3.66 16.69 -36.01
CA ALA A 642 -5.05 16.74 -35.58
C ALA A 642 -5.42 18.09 -34.96
N GLU A 643 -4.55 18.68 -34.13
CA GLU A 643 -4.74 20.03 -33.59
C GLU A 643 -4.76 21.10 -34.68
N ARG A 644 -3.90 20.97 -35.70
CA ARG A 644 -3.93 21.86 -36.88
C ARG A 644 -5.20 21.69 -37.70
N ALA A 645 -5.69 20.45 -37.86
CA ALA A 645 -6.95 20.17 -38.52
C ALA A 645 -8.15 20.70 -37.72
N GLY A 646 -8.15 20.52 -36.40
CA GLY A 646 -9.18 21.02 -35.48
C GLY A 646 -9.20 22.53 -35.38
N ALA A 647 -8.04 23.19 -35.32
CA ALA A 647 -7.94 24.65 -35.38
C ALA A 647 -8.41 25.21 -36.74
N GLY A 648 -8.20 24.46 -37.83
CA GLY A 648 -8.74 24.77 -39.15
C GLY A 648 -10.26 24.63 -39.25
N ALA A 649 -10.83 23.62 -38.57
CA ALA A 649 -12.28 23.37 -38.50
C ALA A 649 -12.99 24.37 -37.58
N ALA A 650 -12.45 24.66 -36.39
CA ALA A 650 -12.99 25.67 -35.46
C ALA A 650 -13.00 27.08 -36.07
N ARG A 651 -12.05 27.39 -36.97
CA ARG A 651 -12.04 28.65 -37.73
C ARG A 651 -13.06 28.69 -38.87
N LYS A 652 -13.61 27.54 -39.29
CA LYS A 652 -14.71 27.44 -40.26
C LYS A 652 -16.09 27.30 -39.60
N GLU A 653 -16.18 26.79 -38.37
CA GLU A 653 -17.46 26.60 -37.66
C GLU A 653 -17.88 27.76 -36.74
N GLY A 654 -16.97 28.69 -36.41
CA GLY A 654 -17.33 29.93 -35.68
C GLY A 654 -18.22 30.93 -36.45
N GLY A 655 -18.77 30.54 -37.61
CA GLY A 655 -19.62 31.38 -38.47
C GLY A 655 -21.10 30.96 -38.55
N ALA A 656 -21.54 29.91 -37.86
CA ALA A 656 -22.94 29.47 -37.93
C ALA A 656 -23.53 29.22 -36.54
N ALA A 657 -24.40 30.14 -36.10
CA ALA A 657 -25.24 29.99 -34.92
C ALA A 657 -26.25 28.84 -35.10
N PRO A 658 -26.52 28.01 -34.07
CA PRO A 658 -27.57 27.00 -34.16
C PRO A 658 -28.90 27.54 -33.64
N GLU A 659 -29.93 27.50 -34.49
CA GLU A 659 -31.33 27.56 -34.09
C GLU A 659 -31.72 26.29 -33.33
N ALA A 660 -32.57 26.48 -32.32
CA ALA A 660 -33.17 25.46 -31.49
C ALA A 660 -34.09 24.51 -32.31
N GLY A 661 -34.10 23.24 -31.95
CA GLY A 661 -35.02 22.26 -32.53
C GLY A 661 -35.11 20.97 -31.72
N ALA A 662 -36.10 20.90 -30.84
CA ALA A 662 -36.58 19.67 -30.24
C ALA A 662 -37.23 18.76 -31.30
N ALA A 663 -37.06 17.43 -31.17
CA ALA A 663 -38.13 16.42 -31.15
C ALA A 663 -37.70 15.01 -31.62
N ARG A 664 -38.24 14.03 -30.89
CA ARG A 664 -38.83 12.74 -31.33
C ARG A 664 -37.94 11.53 -31.68
N GLU A 665 -38.18 10.50 -30.87
CA GLU A 665 -38.19 9.07 -31.21
C GLU A 665 -38.99 8.77 -32.49
N ALA A 666 -38.41 7.94 -33.36
CA ALA A 666 -39.03 6.79 -34.04
C ALA A 666 -37.98 6.15 -34.97
N GLY A 667 -37.89 4.82 -34.94
CA GLY A 667 -36.93 4.05 -35.72
C GLY A 667 -37.34 3.83 -37.18
N ALA A 668 -36.37 3.33 -37.96
CA ALA A 668 -36.50 2.30 -38.99
C ALA A 668 -35.24 2.32 -39.88
N ALA A 669 -34.71 1.13 -40.17
CA ALA A 669 -33.72 0.89 -41.22
C ALA A 669 -34.29 1.27 -42.61
N PRO A 670 -33.46 1.52 -43.63
CA PRO A 670 -32.98 0.39 -44.46
C PRO A 670 -31.57 0.56 -45.07
N GLU A 671 -31.21 -0.47 -45.85
CA GLU A 671 -29.98 -0.76 -46.57
C GLU A 671 -29.52 0.25 -47.65
N ALA A 672 -28.24 0.08 -47.98
CA ALA A 672 -27.61 0.15 -49.31
C ALA A 672 -27.07 1.50 -49.82
N GLY A 673 -25.75 1.50 -50.06
CA GLY A 673 -25.22 1.89 -51.38
C GLY A 673 -24.24 3.07 -51.45
N ALA A 674 -23.00 2.71 -51.79
CA ALA A 674 -22.10 3.43 -52.71
C ALA A 674 -21.42 4.76 -52.29
N ALA A 675 -20.09 4.68 -52.26
CA ALA A 675 -19.12 5.76 -52.52
C ALA A 675 -19.25 6.29 -53.99
N PRO A 676 -18.46 7.26 -54.50
CA PRO A 676 -17.28 7.92 -53.92
C PRO A 676 -17.08 9.44 -54.24
N GLU A 677 -15.95 9.95 -53.75
CA GLU A 677 -15.02 10.91 -54.39
C GLU A 677 -15.28 12.44 -54.48
N ALA A 678 -14.31 13.15 -53.89
CA ALA A 678 -13.46 14.21 -54.47
C ALA A 678 -13.93 15.68 -54.56
N GLY A 679 -12.96 16.57 -54.29
CA GLY A 679 -12.91 17.97 -54.76
C GLY A 679 -13.09 19.01 -53.65
N ALA A 680 -12.02 19.50 -53.03
CA ALA A 680 -11.19 20.64 -53.47
C ALA A 680 -11.84 22.04 -53.26
N ALA A 681 -11.10 22.85 -52.49
CA ALA A 681 -11.32 24.22 -52.00
C ALA A 681 -11.36 25.32 -53.11
N PRO A 682 -11.19 26.63 -52.81
CA PRO A 682 -11.70 27.54 -51.75
C PRO A 682 -12.29 28.86 -52.34
N GLU A 683 -12.96 29.73 -51.55
CA GLU A 683 -12.91 31.19 -51.76
C GLU A 683 -13.01 31.99 -50.44
N GLU A 684 -12.38 33.18 -50.46
CA GLU A 684 -12.04 34.14 -49.40
C GLU A 684 -13.22 34.94 -48.79
N PRO A 685 -13.03 35.62 -47.63
CA PRO A 685 -14.08 36.36 -46.93
C PRO A 685 -13.98 37.90 -47.07
N VAL A 686 -15.12 38.58 -46.87
CA VAL A 686 -15.24 40.05 -46.75
C VAL A 686 -15.66 40.41 -45.32
N ALA A 687 -15.04 41.50 -44.81
CA ALA A 687 -15.27 42.22 -43.56
C ALA A 687 -16.77 42.56 -43.29
N ALA A 688 -17.25 42.87 -42.08
CA ALA A 688 -16.84 43.95 -41.16
C ALA A 688 -17.72 43.89 -39.85
N PRO A 689 -17.53 44.79 -38.86
CA PRO A 689 -17.82 44.59 -37.42
C PRO A 689 -19.14 45.22 -36.95
N GLU A 690 -19.54 44.98 -35.67
CA GLU A 690 -20.04 46.05 -34.79
C GLU A 690 -20.18 45.67 -33.30
N GLU A 691 -20.16 46.74 -32.50
CA GLU A 691 -19.96 46.92 -31.05
C GLU A 691 -21.21 46.69 -30.15
N PRO A 692 -21.06 46.76 -28.81
CA PRO A 692 -21.97 46.16 -27.83
C PRO A 692 -22.89 47.18 -27.12
N VAL A 693 -23.91 46.67 -26.41
CA VAL A 693 -24.70 47.47 -25.45
C VAL A 693 -24.88 46.71 -24.14
N ALA A 694 -24.59 47.44 -23.06
CA ALA A 694 -24.72 47.09 -21.65
C ALA A 694 -26.16 47.23 -21.13
N ALA A 695 -26.51 46.52 -20.03
CA ALA A 695 -27.14 47.06 -18.81
C ALA A 695 -27.78 45.95 -17.93
N PRO A 696 -28.03 46.22 -16.63
CA PRO A 696 -27.93 45.20 -15.56
C PRO A 696 -29.13 45.15 -14.55
N GLU A 697 -28.98 44.30 -13.51
CA GLU A 697 -29.67 44.25 -12.17
C GLU A 697 -31.18 43.91 -12.16
N GLU A 698 -31.83 43.20 -11.21
CA GLU A 698 -31.74 42.99 -9.75
C GLU A 698 -32.49 41.68 -9.32
N PRO A 699 -32.41 41.22 -8.03
CA PRO A 699 -32.90 39.91 -7.58
C PRO A 699 -34.29 39.93 -6.91
N VAL A 700 -34.99 38.79 -6.93
CA VAL A 700 -36.32 38.56 -6.31
C VAL A 700 -36.21 37.67 -5.08
N ALA A 701 -36.98 38.04 -4.05
CA ALA A 701 -37.07 37.49 -2.71
C ALA A 701 -37.64 36.05 -2.61
N ALA A 702 -37.22 35.38 -1.53
CA ALA A 702 -37.62 34.04 -1.11
C ALA A 702 -39.02 33.97 -0.48
N HIS A 703 -39.71 32.85 -0.71
CA HIS A 703 -40.87 32.40 0.04
C HIS A 703 -40.53 31.08 0.75
N ASP A 704 -40.62 31.09 2.09
CA ASP A 704 -40.60 29.91 2.96
C ASP A 704 -41.97 29.23 2.97
N GLU A 705 -42.02 27.95 2.58
CA GLU A 705 -43.13 27.04 2.87
C GLU A 705 -42.62 25.88 3.74
N ALA A 706 -43.02 25.89 5.02
CA ALA A 706 -42.83 24.77 5.94
C ALA A 706 -44.03 23.81 5.82
N GLY A 707 -43.83 22.71 5.10
CA GLY A 707 -44.74 21.56 5.05
C GLY A 707 -44.35 20.50 6.10
N ALA A 708 -45.28 20.20 6.99
CA ALA A 708 -45.20 19.09 7.94
C ALA A 708 -45.25 17.73 7.20
N ALA A 709 -44.35 16.83 7.56
CA ALA A 709 -44.40 15.43 7.13
C ALA A 709 -44.28 14.49 8.34
N HIS A 710 -45.13 13.47 8.29
CA HIS A 710 -45.46 12.49 9.31
C HIS A 710 -44.32 11.50 9.62
N ASP A 711 -44.37 11.01 10.86
CA ASP A 711 -43.79 9.76 11.36
C ASP A 711 -44.05 8.58 10.41
N ASP A 712 -42.98 7.89 10.00
CA ASP A 712 -42.95 6.46 9.70
C ASP A 712 -41.51 5.96 9.89
N VAL A 713 -41.16 5.58 11.12
CA VAL A 713 -39.93 4.85 11.43
C VAL A 713 -40.27 3.36 11.48
N VAL A 714 -39.99 2.68 10.38
CA VAL A 714 -39.95 1.22 10.29
C VAL A 714 -38.66 0.73 10.94
N GLU A 715 -38.79 -0.19 11.91
CA GLU A 715 -37.69 -0.96 12.50
C GLU A 715 -36.92 -1.73 11.41
N ALA A 716 -35.78 -1.22 10.98
CA ALA A 716 -34.73 -2.00 10.36
C ALA A 716 -33.74 -2.44 11.45
N ARG A 717 -33.94 -3.65 11.98
CA ARG A 717 -32.90 -4.39 12.70
C ARG A 717 -31.94 -4.97 11.66
N ASP A 718 -30.82 -4.28 11.43
CA ASP A 718 -29.66 -4.87 10.78
C ASP A 718 -28.72 -5.44 11.84
N ASP A 719 -28.62 -6.76 11.87
CA ASP A 719 -27.58 -7.51 12.56
C ASP A 719 -26.22 -7.21 11.88
N VAL A 720 -25.50 -6.21 12.40
CA VAL A 720 -24.09 -6.01 12.07
C VAL A 720 -23.29 -7.12 12.76
N HIS A 721 -23.11 -8.23 12.04
CA HIS A 721 -22.21 -9.29 12.47
C HIS A 721 -20.76 -8.83 12.30
N VAL A 722 -20.20 -8.21 13.33
CA VAL A 722 -18.77 -7.91 13.39
C VAL A 722 -18.02 -9.24 13.54
N PRO A 723 -17.14 -9.62 12.60
CA PRO A 723 -16.36 -10.85 12.69
C PRO A 723 -15.55 -10.87 13.98
N ARG A 724 -15.53 -12.02 14.65
CA ARG A 724 -14.84 -12.21 15.93
C ARG A 724 -13.36 -11.85 15.85
N GLU A 725 -12.72 -12.01 14.68
CA GLU A 725 -11.33 -11.62 14.47
C GLU A 725 -11.10 -10.10 14.63
N VAL A 726 -12.07 -9.26 14.25
CA VAL A 726 -11.96 -7.79 14.37
C VAL A 726 -12.04 -7.36 15.83
N ILE A 727 -12.88 -8.03 16.63
CA ILE A 727 -12.98 -7.79 18.08
C ILE A 727 -11.69 -8.25 18.77
N GLU A 728 -11.13 -9.40 18.39
CA GLU A 728 -9.89 -9.91 18.96
C GLU A 728 -8.68 -9.04 18.60
N GLN A 729 -8.62 -8.49 17.37
CA GLN A 729 -7.57 -7.54 16.96
C GLN A 729 -7.67 -6.18 17.65
N ALA A 730 -8.89 -5.65 17.86
CA ALA A 730 -9.09 -4.39 18.58
C ALA A 730 -8.66 -4.52 20.06
N VAL A 731 -8.95 -5.65 20.70
CA VAL A 731 -8.52 -5.92 22.08
C VAL A 731 -6.99 -6.05 22.17
N LEU A 732 -6.34 -6.70 21.19
CA LEU A 732 -4.89 -6.80 21.12
C LEU A 732 -4.21 -5.43 20.96
N LEU A 733 -4.74 -4.57 20.09
CA LEU A 733 -4.23 -3.21 19.90
C LEU A 733 -4.37 -2.35 21.18
N GLN A 734 -5.48 -2.50 21.90
CA GLN A 734 -5.71 -1.78 23.15
C GLN A 734 -4.81 -2.27 24.29
N GLN A 735 -4.48 -3.58 24.33
CA GLN A 735 -3.51 -4.14 25.27
C GLN A 735 -2.07 -3.69 24.96
N VAL A 736 -1.70 -3.60 23.68
CA VAL A 736 -0.39 -3.08 23.27
C VAL A 736 -0.27 -1.58 23.60
N ALA A 737 -1.31 -0.78 23.34
CA ALA A 737 -1.34 0.63 23.72
C ALA A 737 -1.18 0.82 25.24
N GLY A 738 -1.89 0.02 26.05
CA GLY A 738 -1.75 0.05 27.50
C GLY A 738 -0.38 -0.41 28.01
N ALA A 739 0.29 -1.35 27.33
CA ALA A 739 1.63 -1.80 27.70
C ALA A 739 2.72 -0.76 27.38
N VAL A 740 2.51 0.04 26.34
CA VAL A 740 3.41 1.15 25.95
C VAL A 740 3.28 2.32 26.93
N GLU A 741 2.07 2.64 27.41
CA GLU A 741 1.87 3.70 28.42
C GLU A 741 2.43 3.36 29.81
N VAL A 742 2.58 2.08 30.15
CA VAL A 742 3.17 1.63 31.43
C VAL A 742 4.70 1.54 31.36
N SER A 743 5.29 1.58 30.16
CA SER A 743 6.74 1.50 29.95
C SER A 743 7.42 2.86 29.70
N VAL A 744 6.65 3.95 29.69
CA VAL A 744 7.10 5.36 29.66
C VAL A 744 6.87 5.98 31.03
#